data_AF-A0A1U7HLH6-F1
#
_entry.id   AF-A0A1U7HLH6-F1
#
_cell.length_a   1.000
_cell.length_b   1.000
_cell.length_c   1.000
_cell.angle_alpha   90.00
_cell.angle_beta   90.00
_cell.angle_gamma   90.00
#
_symmetry.space_group_name_H-M   'P 1'
#
loop_
_entity.id
_entity.type
_entity.pdbx_description
1 polymer ?
#
loop_
_entity_poly.entity_id
_entity_poly.type
_entity_poly.pdbx_seq_one_letter_code
_entity_poly.pdbx_strand_id
1 'polypeptide(L)'
;MLPDLPPDNPPAFIQSIAPEKVSDSQRDRNGDRSNSVDSTGEEWKVEPGQTIPIYSQRDSTSVLFPSLLSLKPSKSLSQPTQTTPAVVEFSDVPSQEVASPVSNEKSAASLGKSISVGYGTFNRDRTLWNSSFTKSSQSKVIKGLEQISLSDEVQMAKVLVTRQRGGAVREFQLTAQEPPPGSESPPQQEPTSVVEVIADRQEYDSQREIITATGNVEIRFPNGVLVADRVQVNLPDRLAVAEGEVVLTRGQQVLRGQRFEYYFVQDSGVILQANGEIYQPTTNRDFSPTLPTDVGTEAVVPNQPLSDRLALNQPLQRVTTAEGYRFSIGGGGAGRVGQPGGTATGAAGGRINRIRFQADRVDFDAERWTATNVRVTNDPFSPPELELRAQSATYRNIAPLIDEVAFTDSRVVFDQSLSIPTFQDRLIVDRRPRQPGLFSIGYDGRDRGGLFIERGFKIIDTQNVNFEIRPQYLLQRAFFPDTFDTDDDIDEDVSPLSLSAVGLVSDLEIGLGPRTSLKAVGSFSSLDFDNIDDNLRARIELQQKIGDLNNPYDLRFGYNYRERIFNGSLGFRTVNNSIGATLVSPTIPLGNTGINLSYQASIQHIEASTDRPELLKPDREDNLVDLTRYQGAASLSRGFMLWQGQALPPTPEAGLRYTPTPVQPYLQLTAGVTGVASYYSNGDSQPSLTGSIGLLGQLGHFSRPFLDYTGFNVTYSQGIRGDASPFLFDRFADTQTLSWGITQQVYGPLRVGIQSSLSLSESEEISTDYFIEFSRRTYNILLRYNPVLEIGSISLRINDFNWSGNPGPLDGTDIRPVIRGVTR
;
A
#
# COMPACT_ATOMS: atom_id res chain seq x y z
N MET A 1 -6.84 -27.96 -3.34
CA MET A 1 -6.24 -26.67 -3.72
C MET A 1 -5.28 -26.28 -2.61
N LEU A 2 -4.05 -25.90 -2.95
CA LEU A 2 -3.20 -25.18 -2.00
C LEU A 2 -3.61 -23.69 -2.02
N PRO A 3 -3.44 -22.94 -0.91
CA PRO A 3 -3.45 -21.49 -0.96
C PRO A 3 -2.19 -21.00 -1.70
N ASP A 4 -2.33 -19.93 -2.49
CA ASP A 4 -1.16 -19.31 -3.14
C ASP A 4 -0.20 -18.75 -2.10
N LEU A 5 1.09 -19.05 -2.27
CA LEU A 5 2.17 -18.38 -1.55
C LEU A 5 2.38 -16.99 -2.18
N PRO A 6 2.61 -15.93 -1.38
CA PRO A 6 3.05 -14.65 -1.93
C PRO A 6 4.41 -14.84 -2.64
N PRO A 7 4.68 -14.12 -3.74
CA PRO A 7 5.94 -14.26 -4.46
C PRO A 7 7.13 -13.85 -3.58
N ASP A 8 8.21 -14.64 -3.65
CA ASP A 8 9.47 -14.31 -2.98
C ASP A 8 9.98 -12.94 -3.46
N ASN A 9 10.12 -11.98 -2.54
CA ASN A 9 10.80 -10.72 -2.83
C ASN A 9 12.26 -11.02 -3.24
N PRO A 10 12.78 -10.45 -4.34
CA PRO A 10 14.18 -10.62 -4.69
C PRO A 10 15.09 -10.06 -3.59
N PRO A 11 16.25 -10.69 -3.31
CA PRO A 11 17.18 -10.18 -2.32
C PRO A 11 17.68 -8.79 -2.72
N ALA A 12 17.60 -7.82 -1.81
CA ALA A 12 18.16 -6.50 -2.02
C ALA A 12 19.68 -6.59 -2.13
N PHE A 13 20.24 -6.08 -3.22
CA PHE A 13 21.67 -6.12 -3.49
C PHE A 13 22.42 -5.22 -2.50
N ILE A 14 23.45 -5.77 -1.86
CA ILE A 14 24.45 -5.03 -1.10
C ILE A 14 25.73 -5.08 -1.93
N GLN A 15 26.22 -3.92 -2.38
CA GLN A 15 27.59 -3.74 -2.85
C GLN A 15 28.41 -3.30 -1.63
N SER A 16 29.58 -3.92 -1.42
CA SER A 16 30.22 -4.02 -0.10
C SER A 16 31.74 -3.83 -0.19
N ILE A 17 32.29 -2.84 0.51
CA ILE A 17 33.49 -2.08 0.10
C ILE A 17 34.23 -1.42 1.28
N ALA A 18 35.56 -1.33 1.20
CA ALA A 18 36.54 -1.07 2.25
C ALA A 18 37.58 0.04 1.94
N PRO A 19 38.22 0.65 2.96
CA PRO A 19 39.39 1.54 2.85
C PRO A 19 40.75 0.85 3.06
N GLU A 20 41.82 1.43 2.50
CA GLU A 20 43.18 1.28 3.05
C GLU A 20 43.64 2.61 3.66
N LYS A 21 44.54 2.57 4.65
CA LYS A 21 44.79 3.69 5.57
C LYS A 21 45.80 4.70 5.04
N VAL A 22 45.40 5.97 5.03
CA VAL A 22 46.34 7.10 5.18
C VAL A 22 46.26 7.56 6.64
N SER A 23 47.36 7.39 7.38
CA SER A 23 47.53 7.94 8.72
C SER A 23 48.68 8.93 8.69
N ASP A 24 48.41 10.22 8.89
CA ASP A 24 49.45 11.24 8.89
C ASP A 24 49.60 11.91 10.26
N SER A 25 50.77 11.72 10.88
CA SER A 25 51.13 12.35 12.14
C SER A 25 52.65 12.42 12.31
N GLN A 26 53.25 13.44 11.69
CA GLN A 26 54.57 14.05 11.97
C GLN A 26 55.72 13.15 12.48
N ARG A 27 56.83 13.09 11.71
CA ARG A 27 58.12 13.73 12.10
C ARG A 27 59.24 13.58 11.07
N ASP A 28 60.23 14.47 11.19
CA ASP A 28 61.39 14.58 10.31
C ASP A 28 62.36 13.39 10.38
N ARG A 29 62.97 13.01 9.24
CA ARG A 29 64.42 13.27 8.96
C ARG A 29 64.94 12.64 7.65
N ASN A 30 65.88 13.36 7.04
CA ASN A 30 66.94 12.97 6.09
C ASN A 30 67.09 11.49 5.68
N GLY A 31 67.34 11.26 4.37
CA GLY A 31 68.64 10.65 4.00
C GLY A 31 68.73 9.61 2.87
N ASP A 32 69.07 10.09 1.66
CA ASP A 32 69.94 9.45 0.65
C ASP A 32 69.48 8.16 -0.09
N ARG A 33 70.27 7.79 -1.11
CA ARG A 33 69.98 6.90 -2.26
C ARG A 33 70.13 5.39 -1.97
N SER A 34 69.53 4.55 -2.82
CA SER A 34 70.23 3.41 -3.49
C SER A 34 69.37 2.77 -4.62
N ASN A 35 70.00 1.94 -5.46
CA ASN A 35 69.41 1.30 -6.66
C ASN A 35 69.28 -0.23 -6.51
N SER A 36 68.22 -0.82 -7.09
CA SER A 36 68.15 -2.19 -7.67
C SER A 36 66.85 -2.27 -8.49
N VAL A 37 66.73 -2.67 -9.77
CA VAL A 37 67.50 -3.51 -10.73
C VAL A 37 67.23 -5.02 -10.62
N ASP A 38 66.46 -5.52 -11.61
CA ASP A 38 66.31 -6.89 -12.15
C ASP A 38 65.85 -8.05 -11.23
N SER A 39 65.28 -9.17 -11.72
CA SER A 39 64.93 -9.57 -13.10
C SER A 39 63.78 -10.61 -13.12
N THR A 40 62.94 -10.59 -14.16
CA THR A 40 62.33 -11.75 -14.89
C THR A 40 61.17 -11.25 -15.78
N GLY A 41 61.01 -11.71 -17.03
CA GLY A 41 61.92 -12.61 -17.74
C GLY A 41 61.40 -13.37 -18.96
N GLU A 42 60.25 -13.06 -19.57
CA GLU A 42 59.90 -13.65 -20.88
C GLU A 42 59.00 -12.73 -21.74
N GLU A 43 59.03 -12.93 -23.06
CA GLU A 43 58.61 -11.98 -24.09
C GLU A 43 57.71 -12.66 -25.13
N TRP A 44 56.58 -12.05 -25.51
CA TRP A 44 55.79 -12.46 -26.67
C TRP A 44 55.62 -11.31 -27.67
N LYS A 45 56.02 -11.55 -28.93
CA LYS A 45 56.15 -10.53 -29.96
C LYS A 45 54.88 -10.32 -30.78
N VAL A 46 54.68 -9.06 -31.16
CA VAL A 46 53.72 -8.62 -32.19
C VAL A 46 54.48 -8.50 -33.52
N GLU A 47 53.84 -8.87 -34.64
CA GLU A 47 54.24 -8.43 -35.97
C GLU A 47 53.10 -7.64 -36.67
N PRO A 48 53.41 -6.75 -37.64
CA PRO A 48 52.58 -5.57 -37.86
C PRO A 48 52.00 -5.40 -39.28
N GLY A 49 50.96 -4.57 -39.37
CA GLY A 49 50.83 -3.60 -40.46
C GLY A 49 49.65 -3.75 -41.42
N GLN A 50 48.74 -2.77 -41.38
CA GLN A 50 48.32 -2.05 -42.59
C GLN A 50 47.84 -0.63 -42.25
N THR A 51 47.98 0.30 -43.20
CA THR A 51 47.94 1.74 -42.91
C THR A 51 46.75 2.45 -43.57
N ILE A 52 45.95 3.10 -42.73
CA ILE A 52 45.20 4.36 -42.88
C ILE A 52 45.32 5.09 -44.25
N PRO A 53 44.20 5.71 -44.70
CA PRO A 53 44.24 7.07 -45.24
C PRO A 53 43.50 8.07 -44.32
N ILE A 54 44.18 9.15 -43.97
CA ILE A 54 43.63 10.28 -43.20
C ILE A 54 42.99 11.29 -44.16
N TYR A 55 41.89 11.93 -43.73
CA TYR A 55 41.56 13.29 -44.15
C TYR A 55 41.21 14.14 -42.93
N SER A 56 41.51 15.44 -42.99
CA SER A 56 41.78 16.25 -41.80
C SER A 56 41.01 17.57 -41.71
N GLN A 57 40.52 17.86 -40.50
CA GLN A 57 40.24 19.19 -39.92
C GLN A 57 39.10 20.05 -40.50
N ARG A 58 38.62 20.93 -39.60
CA ARG A 58 37.71 22.07 -39.76
C ARG A 58 36.23 21.76 -39.99
N ASP A 59 35.28 22.51 -39.44
CA ASP A 59 35.38 23.70 -38.54
C ASP A 59 34.40 23.60 -37.36
N SER A 60 34.72 24.31 -36.28
CA SER A 60 33.85 24.46 -35.12
C SER A 60 32.69 25.42 -35.41
N THR A 61 31.46 24.91 -35.45
CA THR A 61 30.24 25.74 -35.43
C THR A 61 29.21 25.18 -34.44
N SER A 62 28.40 26.07 -33.88
CA SER A 62 27.41 25.76 -32.85
C SER A 62 26.19 25.01 -33.43
N VAL A 63 25.84 23.88 -32.82
CA VAL A 63 24.56 23.19 -33.07
C VAL A 63 23.60 23.55 -31.94
N LEU A 64 22.67 24.47 -32.23
CA LEU A 64 21.55 24.77 -31.35
C LEU A 64 20.59 23.57 -31.30
N PHE A 65 20.31 23.04 -30.11
CA PHE A 65 19.23 22.08 -29.93
C PHE A 65 17.87 22.77 -30.19
N PRO A 66 16.99 22.21 -31.05
CA PRO A 66 15.70 22.81 -31.32
C PRO A 66 14.75 22.65 -30.11
N SER A 67 14.20 23.76 -29.65
CA SER A 67 13.28 23.83 -28.51
C SER A 67 11.90 23.25 -28.85
N LEU A 68 11.67 21.98 -28.51
CA LEU A 68 10.38 21.29 -28.65
C LEU A 68 9.41 21.65 -27.52
N LEU A 69 8.96 22.92 -27.49
CA LEU A 69 7.92 23.41 -26.59
C LEU A 69 6.92 24.29 -27.34
N SER A 70 5.90 23.65 -27.93
CA SER A 70 4.73 24.33 -28.50
C SER A 70 3.50 23.43 -28.44
N LEU A 71 2.86 23.40 -27.26
CA LEU A 71 1.56 22.78 -27.06
C LEU A 71 0.48 23.87 -26.98
N LYS A 72 -0.41 23.89 -27.98
CA LYS A 72 -1.72 24.55 -27.88
C LYS A 72 -2.81 23.51 -27.60
N PRO A 73 -3.89 23.87 -26.89
CA PRO A 73 -4.67 22.89 -26.14
C PRO A 73 -5.72 22.14 -26.98
N SER A 74 -5.72 20.81 -26.84
CA SER A 74 -6.89 19.93 -27.03
C SER A 74 -7.27 19.35 -25.66
N LYS A 75 -8.39 19.79 -25.08
CA LYS A 75 -9.68 19.10 -25.18
C LYS A 75 -9.60 17.59 -24.92
N SER A 76 -9.85 17.26 -23.65
CA SER A 76 -10.44 16.02 -23.13
C SER A 76 -10.91 14.98 -24.17
N LEU A 77 -10.34 13.78 -24.10
CA LEU A 77 -11.11 12.56 -24.37
C LEU A 77 -11.51 11.92 -23.04
N SER A 78 -12.79 11.55 -22.93
CA SER A 78 -13.35 10.78 -21.85
C SER A 78 -13.02 9.27 -21.98
N GLN A 79 -13.26 8.52 -20.91
CA GLN A 79 -13.00 7.08 -20.84
C GLN A 79 -13.86 6.28 -21.83
N PRO A 80 -13.35 5.16 -22.37
CA PRO A 80 -14.18 4.16 -23.03
C PRO A 80 -14.88 3.28 -21.98
N THR A 81 -16.13 3.59 -21.66
CA THR A 81 -17.01 2.68 -20.90
C THR A 81 -17.81 1.81 -21.87
N GLN A 82 -17.90 0.51 -21.58
CA GLN A 82 -18.61 -0.47 -22.40
C GLN A 82 -20.12 -0.21 -22.42
N THR A 83 -20.76 -0.47 -23.55
CA THR A 83 -22.20 -0.73 -23.61
C THR A 83 -22.47 -2.06 -24.31
N THR A 84 -23.12 -2.95 -23.58
CA THR A 84 -23.81 -4.15 -24.08
C THR A 84 -25.20 -4.10 -23.46
N PRO A 85 -26.26 -4.39 -24.22
CA PRO A 85 -26.80 -5.75 -24.08
C PRO A 85 -27.34 -6.34 -25.39
N ALA A 86 -27.38 -7.67 -25.46
CA ALA A 86 -28.15 -8.40 -26.45
C ALA A 86 -28.69 -9.71 -25.85
N VAL A 87 -29.93 -9.65 -25.35
CA VAL A 87 -30.90 -10.75 -25.15
C VAL A 87 -30.49 -11.95 -24.28
N VAL A 88 -31.36 -12.27 -23.31
CA VAL A 88 -31.36 -13.50 -22.51
C VAL A 88 -32.43 -14.45 -23.05
N GLU A 89 -32.15 -15.74 -23.09
CA GLU A 89 -33.11 -16.80 -23.42
C GLU A 89 -33.11 -17.85 -22.30
N PHE A 90 -34.30 -18.12 -21.73
CA PHE A 90 -34.52 -19.14 -20.70
C PHE A 90 -35.60 -20.12 -21.17
N SER A 91 -35.49 -21.38 -20.77
CA SER A 91 -36.49 -22.43 -21.02
C SER A 91 -36.99 -23.00 -19.70
N ASP A 92 -38.32 -23.10 -19.56
CA ASP A 92 -38.97 -23.61 -18.35
C ASP A 92 -38.80 -25.14 -18.18
N VAL A 93 -38.52 -25.57 -16.95
CA VAL A 93 -38.68 -26.96 -16.50
C VAL A 93 -39.40 -26.94 -15.15
N PRO A 94 -40.52 -27.65 -14.97
CA PRO A 94 -41.32 -27.57 -13.74
C PRO A 94 -40.70 -28.41 -12.61
N SER A 95 -40.58 -27.80 -11.42
CA SER A 95 -40.18 -28.49 -10.18
C SER A 95 -41.40 -29.06 -9.45
N GLN A 96 -41.27 -30.28 -8.91
CA GLN A 96 -42.30 -30.90 -8.05
C GLN A 96 -42.08 -30.56 -6.56
N GLU A 97 -43.20 -30.63 -5.83
CA GLU A 97 -43.34 -30.36 -4.40
C GLU A 97 -42.94 -31.60 -3.55
N VAL A 98 -42.08 -31.42 -2.54
CA VAL A 98 -41.77 -32.43 -1.51
C VAL A 98 -41.55 -31.77 -0.15
N ALA A 99 -42.10 -32.37 0.91
CA ALA A 99 -42.12 -31.81 2.27
C ALA A 99 -40.95 -32.26 3.17
N SER A 100 -40.79 -31.56 4.30
CA SER A 100 -39.75 -31.78 5.32
C SER A 100 -39.91 -33.08 6.13
N PRO A 101 -38.81 -33.74 6.54
CA PRO A 101 -38.80 -34.73 7.62
C PRO A 101 -38.09 -34.26 8.90
N VAL A 102 -38.33 -34.99 10.00
CA VAL A 102 -37.78 -34.76 11.36
C VAL A 102 -36.86 -35.94 11.76
N SER A 103 -36.00 -35.71 12.77
CA SER A 103 -34.97 -36.62 13.32
C SER A 103 -35.36 -38.09 13.54
N ASN A 104 -34.46 -39.04 13.23
CA ASN A 104 -33.60 -39.66 14.26
C ASN A 104 -32.51 -40.65 13.74
N GLU A 105 -31.58 -40.95 14.67
CA GLU A 105 -30.51 -41.96 14.77
C GLU A 105 -30.20 -43.05 13.69
N LYS A 106 -28.88 -43.33 13.58
CA LYS A 106 -28.20 -44.64 13.36
C LYS A 106 -28.47 -45.44 12.06
N SER A 107 -27.44 -45.56 11.22
CA SER A 107 -26.50 -46.72 11.17
C SER A 107 -25.69 -46.73 9.86
N ALA A 108 -24.56 -47.46 9.81
CA ALA A 108 -23.68 -47.54 8.64
C ALA A 108 -23.54 -48.96 8.08
N ALA A 109 -24.15 -49.23 6.93
CA ALA A 109 -23.84 -50.33 6.00
C ALA A 109 -24.61 -50.13 4.67
N SER A 110 -24.07 -50.63 3.54
CA SER A 110 -24.70 -50.58 2.19
C SER A 110 -24.78 -49.16 1.58
N LEU A 111 -24.28 -48.81 0.37
CA LEU A 111 -23.47 -49.47 -0.67
C LEU A 111 -22.30 -48.49 -1.00
N GLY A 112 -21.23 -48.77 -1.77
CA GLY A 112 -21.03 -49.55 -2.99
C GLY A 112 -19.65 -49.17 -3.58
N LYS A 113 -19.22 -49.73 -4.73
CA LYS A 113 -17.86 -49.52 -5.26
C LYS A 113 -17.71 -48.28 -6.16
N SER A 114 -16.50 -47.71 -6.16
CA SER A 114 -16.09 -46.56 -6.99
C SER A 114 -15.86 -46.92 -8.46
N ILE A 115 -15.97 -45.91 -9.34
CA ILE A 115 -15.58 -45.95 -10.75
C ILE A 115 -14.51 -44.87 -11.01
N SER A 116 -13.49 -45.23 -11.78
CA SER A 116 -12.38 -44.36 -12.18
C SER A 116 -12.55 -43.85 -13.60
N VAL A 117 -12.15 -42.60 -13.88
CA VAL A 117 -12.06 -42.02 -15.23
C VAL A 117 -10.59 -41.78 -15.57
N GLY A 118 -10.15 -42.22 -16.74
CA GLY A 118 -8.80 -42.01 -17.27
C GLY A 118 -8.84 -41.30 -18.63
N TYR A 119 -7.81 -40.50 -18.92
CA TYR A 119 -7.66 -39.79 -20.19
C TYR A 119 -6.59 -40.45 -21.08
N GLY A 120 -6.86 -40.52 -22.38
CA GLY A 120 -6.01 -41.19 -23.37
C GLY A 120 -4.99 -40.28 -24.07
N THR A 121 -3.87 -40.87 -24.49
CA THR A 121 -2.77 -40.23 -25.23
C THR A 121 -2.89 -40.39 -26.74
N PHE A 122 -2.39 -39.44 -27.53
CA PHE A 122 -2.15 -39.58 -28.98
C PHE A 122 -0.84 -38.91 -29.42
N ASN A 123 -0.10 -39.52 -30.35
CA ASN A 123 1.14 -38.96 -30.92
C ASN A 123 1.52 -39.65 -32.26
N ARG A 124 1.69 -38.85 -33.34
CA ARG A 124 2.31 -39.19 -34.66
C ARG A 124 1.64 -40.31 -35.51
N ASP A 125 1.84 -40.40 -36.83
CA ASP A 125 2.75 -39.68 -37.75
C ASP A 125 2.09 -39.34 -39.14
N ARG A 126 2.91 -39.00 -40.16
CA ARG A 126 2.61 -38.46 -41.53
C ARG A 126 1.74 -39.40 -42.45
N THR A 127 1.33 -39.07 -43.71
CA THR A 127 2.00 -38.33 -44.82
C THR A 127 1.11 -38.01 -46.06
N LEU A 128 1.60 -37.09 -46.92
CA LEU A 128 1.43 -36.93 -48.40
C LEU A 128 0.27 -36.10 -49.03
N TRP A 129 0.69 -35.06 -49.80
CA TRP A 129 0.16 -34.52 -51.08
C TRP A 129 -1.27 -33.90 -51.16
N ASN A 130 -1.57 -32.93 -52.04
CA ASN A 130 -0.77 -32.29 -53.11
C ASN A 130 -1.20 -30.83 -53.46
N SER A 131 -0.39 -30.19 -54.33
CA SER A 131 -0.70 -29.08 -55.26
C SER A 131 -1.13 -27.70 -54.73
N SER A 132 -0.46 -26.67 -55.26
CA SER A 132 -0.76 -25.24 -55.16
C SER A 132 -1.54 -24.71 -56.39
N PHE A 133 -2.17 -23.53 -56.29
CA PHE A 133 -1.97 -22.44 -57.28
C PHE A 133 -2.52 -21.08 -56.80
N THR A 134 -2.16 -20.00 -57.51
CA THR A 134 -2.43 -18.59 -57.17
C THR A 134 -3.34 -17.89 -58.19
N LYS A 135 -4.12 -16.88 -57.71
CA LYS A 135 -4.51 -15.59 -58.33
C LYS A 135 -5.76 -15.01 -57.61
N SER A 136 -6.10 -13.73 -57.56
CA SER A 136 -5.51 -12.38 -57.79
C SER A 136 -6.67 -11.40 -58.08
N SER A 137 -6.44 -10.07 -58.01
CA SER A 137 -7.40 -8.99 -58.39
C SER A 137 -8.51 -8.77 -57.34
N GLN A 138 -9.08 -7.57 -57.07
CA GLN A 138 -8.74 -6.13 -57.24
C GLN A 138 -9.52 -5.43 -56.09
N SER A 139 -9.08 -4.46 -55.28
CA SER A 139 -8.15 -3.32 -55.35
C SER A 139 -8.73 -2.00 -55.94
N LYS A 140 -9.00 -1.01 -55.06
CA LYS A 140 -9.21 0.45 -55.34
C LYS A 140 -10.47 0.77 -56.21
N VAL A 141 -10.99 1.99 -56.42
CA VAL A 141 -10.61 3.42 -56.19
C VAL A 141 -11.95 4.25 -56.25
N ILE A 142 -12.20 5.46 -55.70
CA ILE A 142 -11.66 6.29 -54.60
C ILE A 142 -12.60 7.53 -54.36
N LYS A 143 -12.54 8.18 -53.17
CA LYS A 143 -13.04 9.55 -52.79
C LYS A 143 -14.50 9.98 -53.11
N GLY A 144 -15.13 10.63 -52.14
CA GLY A 144 -16.26 11.56 -52.34
C GLY A 144 -16.67 12.24 -51.03
N LEU A 145 -16.19 13.46 -50.78
CA LEU A 145 -16.58 14.31 -49.64
C LEU A 145 -17.32 15.53 -50.19
N GLU A 146 -18.54 15.76 -49.73
CA GLU A 146 -19.12 17.11 -49.68
C GLU A 146 -20.22 17.17 -48.60
N GLN A 147 -20.46 18.36 -48.07
CA GLN A 147 -21.36 18.59 -46.93
C GLN A 147 -22.74 19.05 -47.41
N ILE A 148 -23.81 18.70 -46.70
CA ILE A 148 -25.00 19.55 -46.54
C ILE A 148 -25.69 19.22 -45.20
N SER A 149 -26.37 20.23 -44.66
CA SER A 149 -27.01 20.33 -43.36
C SER A 149 -27.96 19.18 -42.99
N LEU A 150 -28.08 18.92 -41.68
CA LEU A 150 -29.27 18.32 -41.09
C LEU A 150 -30.36 19.39 -40.96
N SER A 151 -31.57 19.08 -41.41
CA SER A 151 -32.80 19.79 -41.08
C SER A 151 -33.99 18.82 -41.15
N ASP A 152 -34.62 18.64 -39.99
CA ASP A 152 -36.01 18.22 -39.74
C ASP A 152 -36.54 16.83 -40.16
N GLU A 153 -37.26 16.26 -39.20
CA GLU A 153 -38.36 15.28 -39.25
C GLU A 153 -38.37 14.11 -40.28
N VAL A 154 -38.17 12.90 -39.76
CA VAL A 154 -38.88 11.70 -40.24
C VAL A 154 -39.41 10.91 -39.04
N GLN A 155 -40.72 10.96 -38.79
CA GLN A 155 -41.37 10.12 -37.77
C GLN A 155 -41.53 8.68 -38.27
N MET A 156 -41.17 7.68 -37.45
CA MET A 156 -41.47 6.27 -37.71
C MET A 156 -42.54 5.76 -36.73
N ALA A 157 -43.78 5.63 -37.22
CA ALA A 157 -44.88 5.05 -36.46
C ALA A 157 -44.67 3.53 -36.24
N LYS A 158 -44.89 3.06 -35.02
CA LYS A 158 -44.83 1.62 -34.69
C LYS A 158 -46.23 1.01 -34.78
N VAL A 159 -46.34 -0.13 -35.45
CA VAL A 159 -47.55 -0.96 -35.45
C VAL A 159 -47.38 -2.07 -34.41
N LEU A 160 -48.33 -2.17 -33.48
CA LEU A 160 -48.38 -3.22 -32.47
C LEU A 160 -49.47 -4.24 -32.85
N VAL A 161 -49.09 -5.49 -33.10
CA VAL A 161 -50.00 -6.56 -33.48
C VAL A 161 -50.17 -7.52 -32.31
N THR A 162 -51.41 -7.74 -31.86
CA THR A 162 -51.70 -8.61 -30.70
C THR A 162 -52.75 -9.67 -31.02
N ARG A 163 -52.63 -10.82 -30.34
CA ARG A 163 -53.53 -11.96 -30.51
C ARG A 163 -53.60 -12.78 -29.21
N GLN A 164 -54.76 -12.83 -28.57
CA GLN A 164 -55.00 -13.80 -27.49
C GLN A 164 -55.14 -15.22 -28.05
N ARG A 165 -54.74 -16.23 -27.27
CA ARG A 165 -54.63 -17.63 -27.70
C ARG A 165 -56.01 -18.17 -28.15
N GLY A 166 -56.15 -18.39 -29.47
CA GLY A 166 -57.40 -18.85 -30.11
C GLY A 166 -58.24 -17.74 -30.77
N GLY A 167 -57.98 -16.45 -30.47
CA GLY A 167 -58.71 -15.32 -31.04
C GLY A 167 -58.24 -14.90 -32.44
N ALA A 168 -58.94 -13.91 -33.02
CA ALA A 168 -58.50 -13.19 -34.20
C ALA A 168 -57.37 -12.18 -33.85
N VAL A 169 -56.57 -11.83 -34.85
CA VAL A 169 -55.50 -10.83 -34.74
C VAL A 169 -56.09 -9.42 -34.76
N ARG A 170 -55.51 -8.48 -33.99
CA ARG A 170 -55.75 -7.04 -34.13
C ARG A 170 -54.43 -6.28 -34.23
N GLU A 171 -54.40 -5.31 -35.14
CA GLU A 171 -53.27 -4.41 -35.36
C GLU A 171 -53.62 -3.01 -34.83
N PHE A 172 -52.68 -2.37 -34.17
CA PHE A 172 -52.82 -1.03 -33.61
C PHE A 172 -51.71 -0.13 -34.16
N GLN A 173 -52.09 1.00 -34.76
CA GLN A 173 -51.16 1.94 -35.39
C GLN A 173 -50.93 3.13 -34.46
N LEU A 174 -49.72 3.25 -33.89
CA LEU A 174 -49.41 4.26 -32.88
C LEU A 174 -48.91 5.55 -33.55
N THR A 175 -49.80 6.51 -33.72
CA THR A 175 -49.47 7.90 -34.08
C THR A 175 -49.10 8.67 -32.82
N ALA A 176 -47.94 9.35 -32.82
CA ALA A 176 -47.59 10.29 -31.76
C ALA A 176 -48.36 11.59 -31.98
N GLN A 177 -49.32 11.90 -31.11
CA GLN A 177 -50.06 13.16 -31.13
C GLN A 177 -49.55 14.06 -30.01
N GLU A 178 -49.02 15.22 -30.37
CA GLU A 178 -48.54 16.23 -29.42
C GLU A 178 -49.73 16.80 -28.60
N PRO A 179 -49.62 16.92 -27.27
CA PRO A 179 -50.72 17.42 -26.44
C PRO A 179 -50.95 18.92 -26.65
N PRO A 180 -52.21 19.40 -26.64
CA PRO A 180 -52.48 20.82 -26.81
C PRO A 180 -51.94 21.64 -25.62
N PRO A 181 -51.28 22.79 -25.87
CA PRO A 181 -50.71 23.62 -24.82
C PRO A 181 -51.82 24.23 -23.95
N GLY A 182 -51.73 24.04 -22.63
CA GLY A 182 -52.71 24.55 -21.65
C GLY A 182 -53.43 23.48 -20.84
N SER A 183 -53.08 22.20 -20.97
CA SER A 183 -53.52 21.16 -20.02
C SER A 183 -52.65 21.22 -18.76
N GLU A 184 -53.25 21.41 -17.58
CA GLU A 184 -52.54 21.28 -16.31
C GLU A 184 -52.04 19.83 -16.13
N SER A 185 -50.78 19.66 -15.73
CA SER A 185 -50.26 18.35 -15.33
C SER A 185 -51.11 17.79 -14.19
N PRO A 186 -51.47 16.49 -14.20
CA PRO A 186 -51.96 15.84 -12.99
C PRO A 186 -50.96 16.09 -11.85
N PRO A 187 -51.42 16.31 -10.61
CA PRO A 187 -50.51 16.53 -9.49
C PRO A 187 -49.53 15.36 -9.41
N GLN A 188 -48.25 15.69 -9.51
CA GLN A 188 -47.15 14.73 -9.54
C GLN A 188 -47.21 13.91 -8.24
N GLN A 189 -47.70 12.67 -8.33
CA GLN A 189 -47.83 11.81 -7.17
C GLN A 189 -46.45 11.64 -6.54
N GLU A 190 -46.33 11.99 -5.26
CA GLU A 190 -45.12 11.69 -4.49
C GLU A 190 -44.84 10.18 -4.63
N PRO A 191 -43.59 9.77 -4.87
CA PRO A 191 -43.26 8.35 -4.94
C PRO A 191 -43.60 7.73 -3.58
N THR A 192 -44.66 6.92 -3.55
CA THR A 192 -45.17 6.31 -2.33
C THR A 192 -44.17 5.28 -1.82
N SER A 193 -43.33 5.71 -0.89
CA SER A 193 -42.36 4.88 -0.17
C SER A 193 -43.11 3.84 0.67
N VAL A 194 -43.38 2.68 0.06
CA VAL A 194 -44.04 1.56 0.74
C VAL A 194 -43.14 1.08 1.88
N VAL A 195 -43.62 1.25 3.11
CA VAL A 195 -43.03 0.66 4.31
C VAL A 195 -43.75 -0.66 4.56
N GLU A 196 -43.05 -1.77 4.36
CA GLU A 196 -43.56 -3.11 4.67
C GLU A 196 -43.27 -3.43 6.14
N VAL A 197 -44.28 -3.89 6.89
CA VAL A 197 -44.15 -4.29 8.30
C VAL A 197 -44.61 -5.73 8.44
N ILE A 198 -43.72 -6.61 8.91
CA ILE A 198 -43.97 -8.04 9.17
C ILE A 198 -43.73 -8.30 10.66
N ALA A 199 -44.59 -9.07 11.32
CA ALA A 199 -44.44 -9.44 12.75
C ALA A 199 -45.34 -10.63 13.12
N ASP A 200 -45.06 -11.29 14.25
CA ASP A 200 -45.89 -12.37 14.81
C ASP A 200 -47.31 -11.88 15.17
N ARG A 201 -47.43 -10.63 15.65
CA ARG A 201 -48.70 -9.95 15.91
C ARG A 201 -48.62 -8.47 15.52
N GLN A 202 -49.69 -7.98 14.92
CA GLN A 202 -49.90 -6.55 14.62
C GLN A 202 -51.27 -6.11 15.14
N GLU A 203 -51.37 -4.84 15.52
CA GLU A 203 -52.58 -4.20 16.05
C GLU A 203 -52.62 -2.74 15.59
N TYR A 204 -53.79 -2.24 15.19
CA TYR A 204 -53.96 -0.88 14.68
C TYR A 204 -54.99 -0.11 15.52
N ASP A 205 -54.55 0.96 16.17
CA ASP A 205 -55.40 1.94 16.86
C ASP A 205 -55.86 2.98 15.85
N SER A 206 -57.11 2.88 15.39
CA SER A 206 -57.70 3.80 14.41
C SER A 206 -58.18 5.14 14.99
N GLN A 207 -58.05 5.37 16.31
CA GLN A 207 -58.29 6.69 16.91
C GLN A 207 -56.99 7.50 17.04
N ARG A 208 -55.85 6.82 17.14
CA ARG A 208 -54.52 7.44 17.20
C ARG A 208 -53.70 7.30 15.92
N GLU A 209 -54.17 6.48 14.98
CA GLU A 209 -53.48 6.08 13.76
C GLU A 209 -52.09 5.48 14.04
N ILE A 210 -52.03 4.61 15.06
CA ILE A 210 -50.80 3.91 15.49
C ILE A 210 -50.90 2.42 15.19
N ILE A 211 -49.92 1.89 14.44
CA ILE A 211 -49.67 0.45 14.29
C ILE A 211 -48.73 0.02 15.42
N THR A 212 -49.07 -1.02 16.18
CA THR A 212 -48.17 -1.69 17.13
C THR A 212 -47.91 -3.11 16.66
N ALA A 213 -46.64 -3.41 16.36
CA ALA A 213 -46.14 -4.72 15.99
C ALA A 213 -45.31 -5.33 17.14
N THR A 214 -45.46 -6.63 17.38
CA THR A 214 -44.73 -7.36 18.43
C THR A 214 -44.38 -8.78 18.01
N GLY A 215 -43.15 -9.20 18.31
CA GLY A 215 -42.61 -10.52 17.99
C GLY A 215 -42.02 -10.54 16.58
N ASN A 216 -40.72 -10.81 16.49
CA ASN A 216 -39.95 -10.92 15.23
C ASN A 216 -40.27 -9.80 14.21
N VAL A 217 -40.31 -8.53 14.65
CA VAL A 217 -40.75 -7.44 13.80
C VAL A 217 -39.66 -7.14 12.77
N GLU A 218 -40.00 -7.22 11.47
CA GLU A 218 -39.15 -6.82 10.35
C GLU A 218 -39.85 -5.70 9.59
N ILE A 219 -39.23 -4.52 9.53
CA ILE A 219 -39.69 -3.36 8.77
C ILE A 219 -38.74 -3.11 7.60
N ARG A 220 -39.27 -3.10 6.38
CA ARG A 220 -38.52 -2.76 5.16
C ARG A 220 -38.97 -1.41 4.63
N PHE A 221 -38.01 -0.59 4.26
CA PHE A 221 -38.20 0.71 3.62
C PHE A 221 -37.10 0.92 2.56
N PRO A 222 -37.24 1.87 1.62
CA PRO A 222 -36.38 1.92 0.42
C PRO A 222 -34.86 1.90 0.68
N ASN A 223 -34.42 2.45 1.81
CA ASN A 223 -33.00 2.61 2.15
C ASN A 223 -32.52 1.67 3.29
N GLY A 224 -33.31 0.68 3.73
CA GLY A 224 -32.86 -0.25 4.77
C GLY A 224 -33.89 -1.25 5.31
N VAL A 225 -33.41 -2.11 6.21
CA VAL A 225 -34.24 -3.06 7.00
C VAL A 225 -33.98 -2.82 8.48
N LEU A 226 -35.07 -2.66 9.25
CA LEU A 226 -35.04 -2.58 10.71
C LEU A 226 -35.70 -3.83 11.30
N VAL A 227 -35.05 -4.46 12.27
CA VAL A 227 -35.55 -5.63 13.01
C VAL A 227 -35.64 -5.30 14.51
N ALA A 228 -36.70 -5.72 15.21
CA ALA A 228 -36.88 -5.50 16.65
C ALA A 228 -37.86 -6.50 17.31
N ASP A 229 -37.84 -6.59 18.65
CA ASP A 229 -38.86 -7.31 19.43
C ASP A 229 -40.25 -6.63 19.35
N ARG A 230 -40.29 -5.29 19.27
CA ARG A 230 -41.50 -4.47 19.25
C ARG A 230 -41.26 -3.20 18.42
N VAL A 231 -42.25 -2.77 17.65
CA VAL A 231 -42.26 -1.44 17.02
C VAL A 231 -43.64 -0.80 17.14
N GLN A 232 -43.69 0.49 17.40
CA GLN A 232 -44.88 1.32 17.27
C GLN A 232 -44.66 2.34 16.14
N VAL A 233 -45.52 2.34 15.12
CA VAL A 233 -45.48 3.28 14.00
C VAL A 233 -46.68 4.21 14.09
N ASN A 234 -46.42 5.50 14.30
CA ASN A 234 -47.39 6.58 14.24
C ASN A 234 -47.48 7.07 12.78
N LEU A 235 -48.65 6.94 12.15
CA LEU A 235 -48.85 7.26 10.74
C LEU A 235 -48.90 8.77 10.46
N PRO A 236 -49.61 9.62 11.25
CA PRO A 236 -49.57 11.08 11.14
C PRO A 236 -48.15 11.67 11.22
N ASP A 237 -47.40 11.32 12.26
CA ASP A 237 -46.05 11.85 12.51
C ASP A 237 -44.98 11.14 11.68
N ARG A 238 -45.35 10.06 10.98
CA ARG A 238 -44.47 9.14 10.22
C ARG A 238 -43.22 8.74 11.03
N LEU A 239 -43.45 8.38 12.28
CA LEU A 239 -42.44 8.05 13.30
C LEU A 239 -42.56 6.57 13.70
N ALA A 240 -41.47 5.82 13.58
CA ALA A 240 -41.31 4.51 14.21
C ALA A 240 -40.54 4.61 15.54
N VAL A 241 -41.07 3.99 16.59
CA VAL A 241 -40.38 3.74 17.86
C VAL A 241 -40.20 2.23 18.00
N ALA A 242 -38.97 1.75 17.84
CA ALA A 242 -38.59 0.34 17.95
C ALA A 242 -37.92 0.07 19.29
N GLU A 243 -38.21 -1.07 19.93
CA GLU A 243 -37.72 -1.43 21.26
C GLU A 243 -37.34 -2.92 21.32
N GLY A 244 -36.20 -3.21 21.97
CA GLY A 244 -35.68 -4.56 22.22
C GLY A 244 -34.84 -5.10 21.06
N GLU A 245 -33.53 -5.21 21.30
CA GLU A 245 -32.48 -5.69 20.37
C GLU A 245 -32.69 -5.20 18.93
N VAL A 246 -32.83 -3.87 18.78
CA VAL A 246 -33.12 -3.26 17.49
C VAL A 246 -31.86 -3.30 16.61
N VAL A 247 -32.02 -3.78 15.37
CA VAL A 247 -30.94 -3.83 14.37
C VAL A 247 -31.42 -3.15 13.10
N LEU A 248 -30.75 -2.07 12.70
CA LEU A 248 -30.95 -1.35 11.44
C LEU A 248 -29.76 -1.61 10.50
N THR A 249 -30.05 -2.25 9.36
CA THR A 249 -29.07 -2.50 8.29
C THR A 249 -29.33 -1.56 7.11
N ARG A 250 -28.30 -0.80 6.72
CA ARG A 250 -28.30 0.08 5.53
C ARG A 250 -27.09 -0.23 4.67
N GLY A 251 -27.30 -0.72 3.45
CA GLY A 251 -26.20 -1.16 2.58
C GLY A 251 -25.31 -2.21 3.26
N GLN A 252 -24.07 -1.84 3.60
CA GLN A 252 -23.12 -2.68 4.35
C GLN A 252 -22.87 -2.21 5.80
N GLN A 253 -23.60 -1.19 6.26
CA GLN A 253 -23.52 -0.63 7.61
C GLN A 253 -24.55 -1.31 8.53
N VAL A 254 -24.15 -1.64 9.76
CA VAL A 254 -25.01 -2.32 10.75
C VAL A 254 -25.05 -1.51 12.04
N LEU A 255 -26.21 -0.94 12.33
CA LEU A 255 -26.51 -0.16 13.53
C LEU A 255 -27.36 -1.01 14.47
N ARG A 256 -27.06 -1.01 15.76
CA ARG A 256 -27.74 -1.80 16.79
C ARG A 256 -28.02 -0.94 18.03
N GLY A 257 -28.98 -1.31 18.86
CA GLY A 257 -29.28 -0.60 20.10
C GLY A 257 -30.59 -1.02 20.78
N GLN A 258 -30.85 -0.51 21.98
CA GLN A 258 -32.00 -0.94 22.81
C GLN A 258 -33.32 -0.30 22.36
N ARG A 259 -33.27 0.94 21.86
CA ARG A 259 -34.41 1.69 21.33
C ARG A 259 -33.98 2.59 20.19
N PHE A 260 -34.78 2.60 19.12
CA PHE A 260 -34.64 3.53 17.99
C PHE A 260 -35.93 4.36 17.89
N GLU A 261 -35.78 5.65 17.65
CA GLU A 261 -36.84 6.57 17.27
C GLU A 261 -36.48 7.10 15.88
N TYR A 262 -37.33 6.91 14.86
CA TYR A 262 -36.97 7.14 13.45
C TYR A 262 -38.09 7.77 12.64
N TYR A 263 -37.81 8.92 12.01
CA TYR A 263 -38.75 9.70 11.21
C TYR A 263 -38.56 9.38 9.71
N PHE A 264 -39.48 8.60 9.14
CA PHE A 264 -39.34 8.05 7.77
C PHE A 264 -39.20 9.10 6.66
N VAL A 265 -39.65 10.33 6.87
CA VAL A 265 -39.60 11.43 5.86
C VAL A 265 -38.33 12.28 5.98
N GLN A 266 -37.79 12.41 7.19
CA GLN A 266 -36.65 13.31 7.47
C GLN A 266 -35.29 12.58 7.38
N ASP A 267 -35.32 11.25 7.25
CA ASP A 267 -34.18 10.35 7.45
C ASP A 267 -33.37 10.68 8.72
N SER A 268 -34.12 10.97 9.80
CA SER A 268 -33.58 11.40 11.09
C SER A 268 -34.05 10.50 12.22
N GLY A 269 -33.30 10.47 13.32
CA GLY A 269 -33.64 9.62 14.44
C GLY A 269 -32.71 9.69 15.64
N VAL A 270 -33.07 8.92 16.67
CA VAL A 270 -32.35 8.76 17.93
C VAL A 270 -32.15 7.27 18.20
N ILE A 271 -30.92 6.85 18.45
CA ILE A 271 -30.56 5.50 18.88
C ILE A 271 -30.09 5.59 20.33
N LEU A 272 -30.68 4.81 21.23
CA LEU A 272 -30.29 4.71 22.64
C LEU A 272 -29.52 3.40 22.90
N GLN A 273 -28.41 3.51 23.65
CA GLN A 273 -27.43 2.44 23.84
C GLN A 273 -26.98 1.86 22.50
N ALA A 274 -26.47 2.74 21.63
CA ALA A 274 -26.10 2.43 20.28
C ALA A 274 -24.78 1.64 20.23
N ASN A 275 -24.72 0.62 19.38
CA ASN A 275 -23.48 -0.05 19.00
C ASN A 275 -23.56 -0.51 17.54
N GLY A 276 -22.43 -0.78 16.88
CA GLY A 276 -22.50 -1.17 15.48
C GLY A 276 -21.18 -1.36 14.77
N GLU A 277 -21.28 -1.59 13.48
CA GLU A 277 -20.18 -1.81 12.54
C GLU A 277 -20.34 -0.88 11.34
N ILE A 278 -19.32 -0.06 11.11
CA ILE A 278 -19.19 0.85 9.98
C ILE A 278 -18.16 0.24 9.02
N TYR A 279 -18.54 0.09 7.75
CA TYR A 279 -17.65 -0.35 6.68
C TYR A 279 -17.29 0.86 5.80
N GLN A 280 -16.09 1.41 6.03
CA GLN A 280 -15.64 2.69 5.47
C GLN A 280 -15.73 2.78 3.92
N PRO A 281 -15.43 1.72 3.14
CA PRO A 281 -15.46 1.80 1.68
C PRO A 281 -16.83 2.14 1.07
N THR A 282 -17.95 1.79 1.71
CA THR A 282 -19.31 2.03 1.16
C THR A 282 -20.10 3.12 1.87
N THR A 283 -19.60 3.68 2.98
CA THR A 283 -20.27 4.69 3.82
C THR A 283 -20.86 5.89 3.05
N ASN A 284 -20.30 6.27 1.89
CA ASN A 284 -20.90 7.32 1.05
C ASN A 284 -22.19 6.82 0.36
N ARG A 285 -22.16 5.65 -0.30
CA ARG A 285 -23.36 5.04 -0.92
C ARG A 285 -24.44 4.72 0.11
N ASP A 286 -24.04 4.20 1.27
CA ASP A 286 -24.95 3.63 2.26
C ASP A 286 -25.66 4.70 3.14
N PHE A 287 -25.17 5.94 3.14
CA PHE A 287 -25.75 7.08 3.86
C PHE A 287 -25.99 8.32 2.98
N SER A 288 -25.91 8.21 1.64
CA SER A 288 -26.27 9.33 0.75
C SER A 288 -27.79 9.55 0.76
N PRO A 289 -28.28 10.79 0.93
CA PRO A 289 -29.70 11.09 0.78
C PRO A 289 -30.11 10.90 -0.69
N THR A 290 -30.90 9.85 -0.95
CA THR A 290 -31.44 9.52 -2.27
C THR A 290 -32.46 10.57 -2.71
N LEU A 291 -32.20 11.26 -3.84
CA LEU A 291 -33.16 12.21 -4.41
C LEU A 291 -34.44 11.47 -4.87
N PRO A 292 -35.66 12.01 -4.63
CA PRO A 292 -36.93 11.35 -5.00
C PRO A 292 -37.13 11.06 -6.50
N THR A 293 -36.21 11.53 -7.35
CA THR A 293 -36.24 11.41 -8.82
C THR A 293 -35.10 10.56 -9.38
N ASP A 294 -34.21 10.00 -8.55
CA ASP A 294 -33.12 9.14 -9.04
C ASP A 294 -33.61 7.71 -9.31
N VAL A 295 -33.97 7.45 -10.56
CA VAL A 295 -34.36 6.13 -11.08
C VAL A 295 -33.13 5.31 -11.55
N GLY A 296 -31.91 5.83 -11.37
CA GLY A 296 -30.66 5.18 -11.76
C GLY A 296 -30.15 4.17 -10.73
N THR A 297 -30.44 4.38 -9.45
CA THR A 297 -30.40 3.32 -8.45
C THR A 297 -31.71 2.55 -8.45
N GLU A 298 -31.69 1.28 -8.88
CA GLU A 298 -32.70 0.32 -8.44
C GLU A 298 -32.78 0.39 -6.91
N ALA A 299 -33.98 0.56 -6.37
CA ALA A 299 -34.18 0.63 -4.92
C ALA A 299 -33.70 -0.69 -4.30
N VAL A 300 -32.53 -0.67 -3.66
CA VAL A 300 -31.91 -1.85 -3.06
C VAL A 300 -32.61 -2.16 -1.74
N VAL A 301 -33.86 -2.59 -1.85
CA VAL A 301 -34.55 -3.38 -0.82
C VAL A 301 -33.61 -4.55 -0.51
N PRO A 302 -33.02 -4.63 0.69
CA PRO A 302 -32.04 -5.66 0.99
C PRO A 302 -32.73 -7.01 1.13
N ASN A 303 -32.95 -7.69 0.00
CA ASN A 303 -33.28 -9.11 -0.09
C ASN A 303 -32.07 -9.97 0.34
N GLN A 304 -31.49 -9.65 1.50
CA GLN A 304 -30.49 -10.46 2.17
C GLN A 304 -31.16 -11.80 2.53
N PRO A 305 -30.73 -12.92 1.92
CA PRO A 305 -31.31 -14.22 2.21
C PRO A 305 -31.11 -14.55 3.68
N LEU A 306 -31.96 -15.42 4.22
CA LEU A 306 -31.94 -15.78 5.63
C LEU A 306 -30.56 -16.31 6.09
N SER A 307 -29.80 -16.93 5.18
CA SER A 307 -28.40 -17.33 5.39
C SER A 307 -27.50 -16.19 5.87
N ASP A 308 -27.66 -15.00 5.29
CA ASP A 308 -26.74 -13.89 5.48
C ASP A 308 -27.08 -13.13 6.77
N ARG A 309 -28.38 -13.03 7.06
CA ARG A 309 -28.89 -12.55 8.36
C ARG A 309 -28.52 -13.50 9.51
N LEU A 310 -28.57 -14.81 9.28
CA LEU A 310 -28.06 -15.82 10.22
C LEU A 310 -26.52 -15.82 10.32
N ALA A 311 -25.80 -15.40 9.28
CA ALA A 311 -24.35 -15.21 9.32
C ALA A 311 -23.95 -13.95 10.11
N LEU A 312 -24.69 -12.84 9.96
CA LEU A 312 -24.50 -11.62 10.74
C LEU A 312 -24.80 -11.79 12.23
N ASN A 313 -25.71 -12.70 12.59
CA ASN A 313 -26.08 -13.01 13.98
C ASN A 313 -25.33 -14.21 14.59
N GLN A 314 -24.41 -14.85 13.84
CA GLN A 314 -23.51 -15.86 14.39
C GLN A 314 -22.39 -15.23 15.23
N PRO A 315 -21.76 -15.99 16.14
CA PRO A 315 -20.51 -15.59 16.79
C PRO A 315 -19.42 -15.23 15.77
N LEU A 316 -18.51 -14.35 16.17
CA LEU A 316 -17.40 -13.85 15.37
C LEU A 316 -16.60 -14.98 14.68
N GLN A 317 -16.43 -14.88 13.37
CA GLN A 317 -15.78 -15.87 12.51
C GLN A 317 -14.89 -15.21 11.45
N ARG A 318 -13.91 -15.98 10.94
CA ARG A 318 -13.03 -15.62 9.82
C ARG A 318 -12.31 -14.27 10.01
N VAL A 319 -11.72 -14.07 11.18
CA VAL A 319 -10.84 -12.91 11.43
C VAL A 319 -9.61 -13.01 10.53
N THR A 320 -9.41 -12.01 9.68
CA THR A 320 -8.26 -11.87 8.79
C THR A 320 -7.68 -10.45 8.89
N THR A 321 -6.39 -10.32 8.63
CA THR A 321 -5.70 -9.02 8.66
C THR A 321 -5.69 -8.34 7.30
N ALA A 322 -5.78 -7.01 7.30
CA ALA A 322 -5.57 -6.17 6.13
C ALA A 322 -4.47 -5.11 6.40
N GLU A 323 -4.09 -4.37 5.37
CA GLU A 323 -3.08 -3.30 5.50
C GLU A 323 -3.64 -2.10 6.27
N GLY A 324 -3.29 -2.03 7.56
CA GLY A 324 -3.59 -0.88 8.41
C GLY A 324 -2.54 0.24 8.33
N TYR A 325 -2.82 1.36 9.03
CA TYR A 325 -1.99 2.57 9.00
C TYR A 325 -0.62 2.37 9.64
N ARG A 326 0.40 3.04 9.08
CA ARG A 326 1.75 3.12 9.66
C ARG A 326 2.21 4.57 9.76
N PHE A 327 2.43 5.01 10.98
CA PHE A 327 3.10 6.27 11.33
C PHE A 327 4.57 5.98 11.61
N SER A 328 5.48 6.76 11.05
CA SER A 328 6.93 6.62 11.25
C SER A 328 7.58 7.97 11.47
N ILE A 329 8.42 8.03 12.50
CA ILE A 329 9.01 9.21 13.13
C ILE A 329 10.51 8.92 13.18
N GLY A 330 11.30 9.36 12.20
CA GLY A 330 12.72 9.00 12.14
C GLY A 330 13.51 9.51 10.95
N GLY A 331 14.85 9.42 11.05
CA GLY A 331 15.77 9.60 9.92
C GLY A 331 15.56 8.52 8.84
N GLY A 332 15.74 8.91 7.57
CA GLY A 332 15.50 8.03 6.42
C GLY A 332 14.33 8.44 5.51
N GLY A 333 13.96 9.72 5.49
CA GLY A 333 13.05 10.32 4.51
C GLY A 333 13.64 10.51 3.10
N ALA A 334 14.94 10.22 2.93
CA ALA A 334 15.66 10.09 1.68
C ALA A 334 16.61 8.87 1.78
N GLY A 335 16.81 8.13 0.69
CA GLY A 335 17.92 7.18 0.52
C GLY A 335 18.08 6.06 1.57
N ARG A 336 17.07 5.23 1.86
CA ARG A 336 17.28 3.99 2.64
C ARG A 336 18.03 2.93 1.83
N VAL A 337 19.35 2.97 1.87
CA VAL A 337 20.24 1.93 1.36
C VAL A 337 20.43 0.82 2.42
N GLY A 338 20.51 -0.45 1.99
CA GLY A 338 21.21 -1.49 2.76
C GLY A 338 20.43 -2.50 3.62
N GLN A 339 19.08 -2.45 3.74
CA GLN A 339 18.34 -3.39 4.61
C GLN A 339 17.44 -4.41 3.87
N PRO A 340 17.83 -5.69 3.77
CA PRO A 340 16.94 -6.77 3.32
C PRO A 340 15.77 -6.99 4.30
N GLY A 341 14.56 -7.23 3.78
CA GLY A 341 13.38 -7.63 4.56
C GLY A 341 12.49 -6.50 5.08
N GLY A 342 12.94 -5.23 5.04
CA GLY A 342 12.16 -4.09 5.52
C GLY A 342 11.31 -3.42 4.44
N THR A 343 10.05 -3.83 4.24
CA THR A 343 9.09 -3.10 3.38
C THR A 343 8.63 -1.78 4.03
N ALA A 344 9.52 -0.80 4.01
CA ALA A 344 9.27 0.59 4.37
C ALA A 344 8.76 1.38 3.15
N THR A 345 7.56 1.04 2.67
CA THR A 345 6.77 1.95 1.85
C THR A 345 6.53 3.24 2.65
N GLY A 346 7.00 4.37 2.13
CA GLY A 346 6.96 5.65 2.83
C GLY A 346 5.53 6.05 3.18
N ALA A 347 5.22 6.13 4.48
CA ALA A 347 3.91 6.48 5.04
C ALA A 347 2.71 5.88 4.28
N ALA A 348 2.78 4.59 3.92
CA ALA A 348 1.70 3.92 3.19
C ALA A 348 0.37 4.01 3.94
N GLY A 349 -0.57 4.76 3.36
CA GLY A 349 -1.93 4.91 3.85
C GLY A 349 -2.77 3.66 3.57
N GLY A 350 -2.48 2.59 4.30
CA GLY A 350 -3.42 1.49 4.48
C GLY A 350 -4.77 2.01 4.98
N ARG A 351 -5.87 1.31 4.70
CA ARG A 351 -7.21 1.73 5.08
C ARG A 351 -7.76 0.81 6.15
N ILE A 352 -8.29 1.37 7.23
CA ILE A 352 -9.10 0.61 8.19
C ILE A 352 -10.46 0.37 7.53
N ASN A 353 -10.71 -0.87 7.11
CA ASN A 353 -11.88 -1.19 6.30
C ASN A 353 -13.15 -1.29 7.14
N ARG A 354 -13.04 -1.85 8.35
CA ARG A 354 -14.18 -2.04 9.27
C ARG A 354 -13.89 -1.46 10.65
N ILE A 355 -14.86 -0.72 11.18
CA ILE A 355 -14.78 -0.03 12.47
C ILE A 355 -16.00 -0.43 13.29
N ARG A 356 -15.79 -0.79 14.57
CA ARG A 356 -16.85 -0.94 15.57
C ARG A 356 -17.01 0.34 16.35
N PHE A 357 -18.25 0.64 16.75
CA PHE A 357 -18.53 1.75 17.65
C PHE A 357 -19.53 1.37 18.74
N GLN A 358 -19.54 2.16 19.82
CA GLN A 358 -20.54 2.13 20.90
C GLN A 358 -20.73 3.56 21.44
N ALA A 359 -21.95 3.96 21.77
CA ALA A 359 -22.30 5.29 22.30
C ALA A 359 -23.60 5.22 23.12
N ASP A 360 -23.73 6.06 24.15
CA ASP A 360 -24.94 6.05 24.99
C ASP A 360 -26.19 6.53 24.24
N ARG A 361 -26.00 7.49 23.34
CA ARG A 361 -26.99 8.05 22.43
C ARG A 361 -26.32 8.42 21.11
N VAL A 362 -27.02 8.21 20.00
CA VAL A 362 -26.69 8.73 18.67
C VAL A 362 -27.94 9.40 18.12
N ASP A 363 -27.89 10.72 17.94
CA ASP A 363 -28.86 11.48 17.16
C ASP A 363 -28.32 11.64 15.74
N PHE A 364 -29.16 11.47 14.72
CA PHE A 364 -28.77 11.62 13.33
C PHE A 364 -29.85 12.31 12.49
N ASP A 365 -29.39 12.98 11.44
CA ASP A 365 -30.18 13.53 10.34
C ASP A 365 -29.43 13.30 9.01
N ALA A 366 -29.99 13.78 7.89
CA ALA A 366 -29.46 13.59 6.54
C ALA A 366 -28.08 14.25 6.28
N GLU A 367 -27.64 15.20 7.12
CA GLU A 367 -26.35 15.91 6.96
C GLU A 367 -25.37 15.67 8.12
N ARG A 368 -25.89 15.35 9.31
CA ARG A 368 -25.17 15.41 10.59
C ARG A 368 -25.50 14.25 11.51
N TRP A 369 -24.48 13.72 12.18
CA TRP A 369 -24.61 12.70 13.22
C TRP A 369 -23.92 13.19 14.49
N THR A 370 -24.60 13.14 15.63
CA THR A 370 -24.06 13.55 16.94
C THR A 370 -24.25 12.44 17.96
N ALA A 371 -23.17 12.06 18.66
CA ALA A 371 -23.17 10.93 19.57
C ALA A 371 -22.47 11.27 20.90
N THR A 372 -22.89 10.64 22.00
CA THR A 372 -22.38 10.88 23.36
C THR A 372 -21.71 9.64 23.96
N ASN A 373 -20.64 9.86 24.74
CA ASN A 373 -19.78 8.81 25.32
C ASN A 373 -19.34 7.77 24.27
N VAL A 374 -18.82 8.29 23.16
CA VAL A 374 -18.50 7.52 21.96
C VAL A 374 -17.21 6.75 22.17
N ARG A 375 -17.22 5.48 21.76
CA ARG A 375 -16.09 4.56 21.73
C ARG A 375 -15.97 3.98 20.32
N VAL A 376 -14.77 3.94 19.77
CA VAL A 376 -14.50 3.54 18.39
C VAL A 376 -13.26 2.65 18.34
N THR A 377 -13.34 1.50 17.70
CA THR A 377 -12.22 0.55 17.59
C THR A 377 -12.23 -0.21 16.27
N ASN A 378 -11.06 -0.63 15.80
CA ASN A 378 -10.88 -1.58 14.70
C ASN A 378 -10.59 -3.01 15.20
N ASP A 379 -10.65 -3.25 16.52
CA ASP A 379 -10.47 -4.56 17.13
C ASP A 379 -11.71 -5.44 16.90
N PRO A 380 -11.60 -6.63 16.30
CA PRO A 380 -12.73 -7.55 16.17
C PRO A 380 -13.17 -8.15 17.53
N PHE A 381 -12.34 -8.10 18.57
CA PHE A 381 -12.60 -8.74 19.86
C PHE A 381 -12.99 -7.75 20.97
N SER A 382 -13.56 -8.27 22.06
CA SER A 382 -13.88 -7.50 23.27
C SER A 382 -13.27 -8.15 24.51
N PRO A 383 -12.70 -7.38 25.46
CA PRO A 383 -12.46 -5.94 25.38
C PRO A 383 -11.36 -5.58 24.35
N PRO A 384 -11.43 -4.39 23.72
CA PRO A 384 -10.47 -4.00 22.69
C PRO A 384 -9.11 -3.60 23.25
N GLU A 385 -8.03 -3.95 22.55
CA GLU A 385 -6.65 -3.54 22.87
C GLU A 385 -6.34 -2.10 22.48
N LEU A 386 -7.09 -1.53 21.52
CA LEU A 386 -6.99 -0.14 21.09
C LEU A 386 -8.39 0.43 20.86
N GLU A 387 -8.71 1.58 21.42
CA GLU A 387 -9.92 2.34 21.08
C GLU A 387 -9.74 3.85 21.22
N LEU A 388 -10.46 4.62 20.41
CA LEU A 388 -10.68 6.05 20.61
C LEU A 388 -11.95 6.23 21.46
N ARG A 389 -11.86 6.96 22.57
CA ARG A 389 -13.01 7.38 23.37
C ARG A 389 -13.17 8.89 23.30
N ALA A 390 -14.40 9.40 23.30
CA ALA A 390 -14.71 10.84 23.38
C ALA A 390 -16.02 11.08 24.15
N GLN A 391 -16.12 12.20 24.89
CA GLN A 391 -17.36 12.59 25.57
C GLN A 391 -18.48 12.88 24.55
N SER A 392 -18.13 13.47 23.42
CA SER A 392 -19.01 13.57 22.26
C SER A 392 -18.25 13.45 20.95
N ALA A 393 -18.95 13.03 19.90
CA ALA A 393 -18.51 13.14 18.51
C ALA A 393 -19.61 13.78 17.67
N THR A 394 -19.22 14.59 16.69
CA THR A 394 -20.10 15.19 15.68
C THR A 394 -19.52 14.93 14.30
N TYR A 395 -20.14 14.03 13.54
CA TYR A 395 -19.83 13.80 12.14
C TYR A 395 -20.66 14.74 11.24
N ARG A 396 -20.03 15.26 10.19
CA ARG A 396 -20.69 15.92 9.05
C ARG A 396 -19.94 15.62 7.75
N ASN A 397 -20.65 15.54 6.64
CA ASN A 397 -20.02 15.61 5.33
C ASN A 397 -19.73 17.08 4.98
N ILE A 398 -18.51 17.41 4.53
CA ILE A 398 -18.17 18.75 4.02
C ILE A 398 -18.27 18.77 2.49
N ALA A 399 -17.84 17.67 1.85
CA ALA A 399 -17.85 17.48 0.41
C ALA A 399 -17.87 15.97 0.09
N PRO A 400 -18.20 15.54 -1.15
CA PRO A 400 -18.41 14.12 -1.48
C PRO A 400 -17.25 13.13 -1.19
N LEU A 401 -16.05 13.61 -0.87
CA LEU A 401 -14.88 12.82 -0.47
C LEU A 401 -14.20 13.33 0.82
N ILE A 402 -14.80 14.29 1.53
CA ILE A 402 -14.24 14.93 2.72
C ILE A 402 -15.31 14.94 3.81
N ASP A 403 -15.10 14.08 4.80
CA ASP A 403 -15.91 14.05 6.02
C ASP A 403 -15.14 14.73 7.17
N GLU A 404 -15.87 15.19 8.17
CA GLU A 404 -15.31 15.72 9.41
C GLU A 404 -15.94 15.02 10.59
N VAL A 405 -15.11 14.61 11.55
CA VAL A 405 -15.54 14.23 12.88
C VAL A 405 -14.93 15.21 13.87
N ALA A 406 -15.75 16.09 14.42
CA ALA A 406 -15.38 16.89 15.58
C ALA A 406 -15.58 16.06 16.85
N PHE A 407 -14.73 16.22 17.86
CA PHE A 407 -14.79 15.50 19.12
C PHE A 407 -14.70 16.44 20.32
N THR A 408 -15.07 15.97 21.51
CA THR A 408 -14.81 16.64 22.79
C THR A 408 -14.28 15.62 23.81
N ASP A 409 -13.25 15.98 24.57
CA ASP A 409 -12.49 15.08 25.46
C ASP A 409 -12.07 13.77 24.77
N SER A 410 -11.45 13.87 23.59
CA SER A 410 -11.02 12.69 22.83
C SER A 410 -9.67 12.15 23.27
N ARG A 411 -9.60 10.83 23.45
CA ARG A 411 -8.46 10.10 24.00
C ARG A 411 -8.32 8.72 23.38
N VAL A 412 -7.09 8.33 23.07
CA VAL A 412 -6.76 6.95 22.66
C VAL A 412 -6.49 6.15 23.93
N VAL A 413 -7.17 5.00 24.06
CA VAL A 413 -7.02 4.07 25.16
C VAL A 413 -6.39 2.78 24.65
N PHE A 414 -5.27 2.40 25.25
CA PHE A 414 -4.50 1.19 24.98
C PHE A 414 -4.68 0.21 26.14
N ASP A 415 -4.86 -1.08 25.83
CA ASP A 415 -4.97 -2.18 26.81
C ASP A 415 -5.95 -1.89 27.96
N GLN A 416 -7.05 -1.16 27.67
CA GLN A 416 -8.05 -0.65 28.63
C GLN A 416 -7.50 0.20 29.80
N SER A 417 -6.21 0.56 29.79
CA SER A 417 -5.48 1.03 30.98
C SER A 417 -4.69 2.31 30.76
N LEU A 418 -4.00 2.46 29.63
CA LEU A 418 -3.27 3.68 29.28
C LEU A 418 -4.15 4.59 28.42
N SER A 419 -4.52 5.75 28.94
CA SER A 419 -5.36 6.75 28.25
C SER A 419 -4.54 7.99 27.91
N ILE A 420 -4.38 8.28 26.62
CA ILE A 420 -3.64 9.45 26.10
C ILE A 420 -4.61 10.39 25.38
N PRO A 421 -4.76 11.68 25.79
CA PRO A 421 -5.58 12.64 25.04
C PRO A 421 -5.01 12.88 23.64
N THR A 422 -5.87 13.08 22.65
CA THR A 422 -5.46 13.29 21.25
C THR A 422 -4.88 14.69 21.00
N PHE A 423 -5.28 15.67 21.82
CA PHE A 423 -5.16 17.11 21.57
C PHE A 423 -5.73 17.56 20.20
N GLN A 424 -6.70 16.82 19.66
CA GLN A 424 -7.37 17.11 18.39
C GLN A 424 -8.90 17.01 18.53
N ASP A 425 -9.55 18.17 18.59
CA ASP A 425 -11.01 18.30 18.65
C ASP A 425 -11.67 18.15 17.26
N ARG A 426 -10.87 17.94 16.19
CA ARG A 426 -11.34 17.89 14.80
C ARG A 426 -10.47 16.98 13.93
N LEU A 427 -11.01 15.84 13.50
CA LEU A 427 -10.43 14.97 12.49
C LEU A 427 -11.13 15.23 11.14
N ILE A 428 -10.36 15.56 10.11
CA ILE A 428 -10.87 15.61 8.73
C ILE A 428 -10.52 14.27 8.07
N VAL A 429 -11.54 13.44 7.83
CA VAL A 429 -11.41 12.18 7.12
C VAL A 429 -11.56 12.47 5.63
N ASP A 430 -10.45 12.87 5.02
CA ASP A 430 -10.33 12.89 3.58
C ASP A 430 -10.20 11.45 3.07
N ARG A 431 -11.04 11.05 2.11
CA ARG A 431 -11.01 9.68 1.57
C ARG A 431 -9.85 9.46 0.57
N ARG A 432 -9.10 10.52 0.23
CA ARG A 432 -7.79 10.46 -0.46
C ARG A 432 -6.68 10.03 0.49
N PRO A 433 -5.62 9.34 0.02
CA PRO A 433 -4.50 8.91 0.87
C PRO A 433 -3.64 10.10 1.34
N ARG A 434 -3.90 10.58 2.56
CA ARG A 434 -3.19 11.69 3.22
C ARG A 434 -2.55 11.24 4.54
N GLN A 435 -1.42 11.84 4.90
CA GLN A 435 -0.80 11.64 6.23
C GLN A 435 -1.66 12.31 7.31
N PRO A 436 -2.13 11.58 8.35
CA PRO A 436 -2.88 12.17 9.46
C PRO A 436 -1.94 12.45 10.66
N GLY A 437 -1.12 13.49 10.57
CA GLY A 437 -0.17 13.87 11.63
C GLY A 437 0.07 15.38 11.72
N LEU A 438 0.30 15.88 12.94
CA LEU A 438 0.59 17.32 13.18
C LEU A 438 2.08 17.66 13.03
N PHE A 439 2.96 16.72 13.34
CA PHE A 439 4.41 16.80 13.17
C PHE A 439 5.00 15.38 13.28
N SER A 440 6.23 15.23 12.83
CA SER A 440 7.09 14.05 12.95
C SER A 440 8.40 14.49 13.62
N ILE A 441 9.12 13.56 14.24
CA ILE A 441 10.41 13.79 14.87
C ILE A 441 11.41 12.83 14.21
N GLY A 442 12.63 13.27 13.93
CA GLY A 442 13.66 12.47 13.30
C GLY A 442 15.01 12.58 13.99
N TYR A 443 15.94 11.70 13.62
CA TYR A 443 17.33 11.75 14.04
C TYR A 443 18.21 11.27 12.88
N ASP A 444 19.11 12.14 12.43
CA ASP A 444 20.16 11.90 11.42
C ASP A 444 21.39 12.73 11.88
N GLY A 445 22.42 12.07 12.39
CA GLY A 445 23.59 12.76 12.97
C GLY A 445 24.23 13.75 12.00
N ARG A 446 24.46 13.30 10.76
CA ARG A 446 25.30 13.97 9.75
C ARG A 446 24.57 15.03 8.94
N ASP A 447 23.46 14.66 8.31
CA ASP A 447 22.76 15.54 7.36
C ASP A 447 21.88 16.58 8.08
N ARG A 448 21.71 16.47 9.41
CA ARG A 448 20.75 17.27 10.19
C ARG A 448 21.25 17.70 11.58
N GLY A 449 22.46 17.32 12.00
CA GLY A 449 22.97 17.60 13.35
C GLY A 449 22.13 16.93 14.44
N GLY A 450 21.74 15.67 14.23
CA GLY A 450 21.00 14.85 15.19
C GLY A 450 19.47 15.01 15.11
N LEU A 451 18.85 15.33 16.24
CA LEU A 451 17.39 15.38 16.41
C LEU A 451 16.77 16.57 15.67
N PHE A 452 15.69 16.31 14.91
CA PHE A 452 14.89 17.32 14.23
C PHE A 452 13.38 17.08 14.37
N ILE A 453 12.56 18.10 14.12
CA ILE A 453 11.09 17.98 13.98
C ILE A 453 10.70 18.43 12.57
N GLU A 454 9.90 17.63 11.86
CA GLU A 454 9.38 17.96 10.52
C GLU A 454 7.85 17.95 10.47
N ARG A 455 7.24 18.55 9.44
CA ARG A 455 5.80 18.48 9.19
C ARG A 455 5.48 18.42 7.70
N GLY A 456 4.73 17.40 7.27
CA GLY A 456 4.23 17.28 5.91
C GLY A 456 3.15 18.31 5.57
N PHE A 457 3.36 19.04 4.47
CA PHE A 457 2.38 19.90 3.82
C PHE A 457 2.19 19.42 2.38
N LYS A 458 1.10 18.69 2.13
CA LYS A 458 0.70 18.32 0.77
C LYS A 458 0.17 19.55 0.02
N ILE A 459 0.99 20.07 -0.89
CA ILE A 459 0.70 21.23 -1.75
C ILE A 459 -0.20 20.82 -2.92
N ILE A 460 0.05 19.65 -3.51
CA ILE A 460 -0.79 19.03 -4.54
C ILE A 460 -1.08 17.59 -4.11
N ASP A 461 -2.34 17.18 -4.18
CA ASP A 461 -2.78 15.85 -3.75
C ASP A 461 -3.95 15.41 -4.65
N THR A 462 -3.59 14.70 -5.72
CA THR A 462 -4.48 14.24 -6.79
C THR A 462 -4.12 12.80 -7.17
N GLN A 463 -4.95 12.14 -7.98
CA GLN A 463 -4.72 10.75 -8.40
C GLN A 463 -3.44 10.54 -9.23
N ASN A 464 -2.94 11.59 -9.90
CA ASN A 464 -1.78 11.53 -10.80
C ASN A 464 -0.62 12.43 -10.37
N VAL A 465 -0.80 13.32 -9.39
CA VAL A 465 0.24 14.23 -8.88
C VAL A 465 0.10 14.34 -7.36
N ASN A 466 1.15 13.94 -6.66
CA ASN A 466 1.37 14.19 -5.24
C ASN A 466 2.60 15.08 -5.09
N PHE A 467 2.46 16.22 -4.41
CA PHE A 467 3.57 17.13 -4.11
C PHE A 467 3.50 17.52 -2.64
N GLU A 468 4.51 17.13 -1.86
CA GLU A 468 4.59 17.35 -0.42
C GLU A 468 5.88 18.08 -0.07
N ILE A 469 5.76 19.12 0.75
CA ILE A 469 6.90 19.87 1.31
C ILE A 469 6.95 19.62 2.82
N ARG A 470 8.14 19.30 3.33
CA ARG A 470 8.45 19.00 4.72
C ARG A 470 9.53 19.96 5.24
N PRO A 471 9.17 21.16 5.72
CA PRO A 471 10.09 21.96 6.53
C PRO A 471 10.47 21.19 7.81
N GLN A 472 11.71 21.37 8.25
CA GLN A 472 12.34 20.64 9.35
C GLN A 472 13.04 21.66 10.27
N TYR A 473 12.88 21.55 11.58
CA TYR A 473 13.59 22.36 12.57
C TYR A 473 14.59 21.48 13.33
N LEU A 474 15.87 21.86 13.29
CA LEU A 474 17.00 21.00 13.64
C LEU A 474 17.34 21.12 15.12
N LEU A 475 16.48 20.62 16.00
CA LEU A 475 16.55 20.81 17.46
C LEU A 475 17.96 20.64 18.06
N GLN A 476 18.71 19.60 17.70
CA GLN A 476 20.06 19.43 18.28
C GLN A 476 21.06 20.43 17.69
N ARG A 477 21.21 20.53 16.35
CA ARG A 477 22.04 21.56 15.69
C ARG A 477 21.74 22.98 16.21
N ALA A 478 20.46 23.32 16.38
CA ALA A 478 19.98 24.65 16.75
C ALA A 478 20.29 25.07 18.20
N PHE A 479 20.36 24.13 19.15
CA PHE A 479 20.60 24.41 20.57
C PHE A 479 21.96 23.92 21.08
N PHE A 480 22.63 23.04 20.32
CA PHE A 480 23.88 22.38 20.66
C PHE A 480 24.75 22.20 19.40
N PRO A 481 25.12 23.27 18.68
CA PRO A 481 25.83 23.16 17.40
C PRO A 481 27.13 22.35 17.51
N ASP A 482 27.92 22.59 18.56
CA ASP A 482 29.20 21.92 18.87
C ASP A 482 29.10 20.40 19.20
N THR A 483 27.98 19.73 18.94
CA THR A 483 27.77 18.31 19.33
C THR A 483 27.80 17.29 18.19
N PHE A 484 27.79 17.72 16.93
CA PHE A 484 27.92 16.86 15.76
C PHE A 484 28.73 17.57 14.67
N ASP A 485 29.85 16.99 14.26
CA ASP A 485 30.53 17.38 13.03
C ASP A 485 29.60 17.03 11.85
N THR A 486 29.28 18.02 11.00
CA THR A 486 28.62 17.75 9.71
C THR A 486 29.65 17.15 8.73
N ASP A 487 29.22 16.29 7.79
CA ASP A 487 30.13 15.67 6.80
C ASP A 487 30.86 16.73 5.92
N ASP A 488 30.38 17.98 5.91
CA ASP A 488 30.97 19.16 5.30
C ASP A 488 31.35 20.17 6.43
N ASP A 489 32.58 20.72 6.41
CA ASP A 489 33.11 21.72 7.37
C ASP A 489 32.50 23.13 7.16
N ILE A 490 31.20 23.27 7.36
CA ILE A 490 30.49 24.53 7.09
C ILE A 490 30.63 25.50 8.28
N ASP A 491 31.34 26.61 8.09
CA ASP A 491 31.41 27.80 8.97
C ASP A 491 30.04 28.56 9.04
N GLU A 492 28.94 27.85 9.29
CA GLU A 492 27.59 28.42 9.47
C GLU A 492 27.40 28.89 10.92
N ASP A 493 27.11 30.19 11.13
CA ASP A 493 26.69 30.75 12.42
C ASP A 493 25.30 30.18 12.81
N VAL A 494 25.28 29.01 13.47
CA VAL A 494 24.03 28.36 13.90
C VAL A 494 23.46 29.04 15.15
N SER A 495 22.14 29.28 15.15
CA SER A 495 21.41 29.78 16.31
C SER A 495 19.94 29.31 16.26
N PRO A 496 19.21 29.28 17.40
CA PRO A 496 17.81 28.82 17.43
C PRO A 496 16.80 29.55 16.53
N LEU A 497 17.23 30.64 15.86
CA LEU A 497 16.41 31.46 14.96
C LEU A 497 17.08 31.72 13.61
N SER A 498 18.23 31.09 13.31
CA SER A 498 18.91 31.20 12.01
C SER A 498 18.27 30.29 10.95
N LEU A 499 18.55 30.55 9.67
CA LEU A 499 18.12 29.64 8.59
C LEU A 499 18.93 28.33 8.57
N SER A 500 20.16 28.34 9.10
CA SER A 500 20.98 27.16 9.36
C SER A 500 20.40 26.19 10.41
N ALA A 501 19.43 26.63 11.23
CA ALA A 501 18.63 25.77 12.10
C ALA A 501 17.38 25.15 11.43
N VAL A 502 17.18 25.38 10.13
CA VAL A 502 15.98 24.95 9.38
C VAL A 502 16.38 24.15 8.14
N GLY A 503 15.91 22.91 8.03
CA GLY A 503 16.01 22.08 6.82
C GLY A 503 14.71 22.05 6.02
N LEU A 504 14.76 21.55 4.79
CA LEU A 504 13.58 21.45 3.92
C LEU A 504 13.65 20.24 2.98
N VAL A 505 12.71 19.31 3.09
CA VAL A 505 12.54 18.22 2.12
C VAL A 505 11.33 18.48 1.22
N SER A 506 11.48 18.14 -0.05
CA SER A 506 10.49 18.32 -1.12
C SER A 506 10.34 16.99 -1.85
N ASP A 507 9.13 16.44 -1.93
CA ASP A 507 8.84 15.17 -2.61
C ASP A 507 7.69 15.35 -3.62
N LEU A 508 7.99 15.12 -4.89
CA LEU A 508 7.08 15.23 -6.02
C LEU A 508 6.98 13.88 -6.74
N GLU A 509 5.77 13.34 -6.85
CA GLU A 509 5.47 12.11 -7.58
C GLU A 509 4.38 12.37 -8.62
N ILE A 510 4.65 12.02 -9.88
CA ILE A 510 3.76 12.24 -11.02
C ILE A 510 3.53 10.92 -11.76
N GLY A 511 2.31 10.40 -11.69
CA GLY A 511 1.83 9.29 -12.50
C GLY A 511 1.47 9.74 -13.91
N LEU A 512 2.42 9.61 -14.84
CA LEU A 512 2.25 9.93 -16.26
C LEU A 512 1.39 8.90 -17.01
N GLY A 513 1.27 7.68 -16.48
CA GLY A 513 0.35 6.65 -16.96
C GLY A 513 0.46 5.33 -16.18
N PRO A 514 -0.33 4.29 -16.52
CA PRO A 514 -0.37 3.02 -15.77
C PRO A 514 0.95 2.22 -15.71
N ARG A 515 1.98 2.66 -16.45
CA ARG A 515 3.32 2.06 -16.51
C ARG A 515 4.44 3.09 -16.32
N THR A 516 4.12 4.36 -16.05
CA THR A 516 5.10 5.46 -16.16
C THR A 516 4.92 6.46 -15.03
N SER A 517 5.97 6.66 -14.24
CA SER A 517 5.98 7.54 -13.07
C SER A 517 7.27 8.35 -13.03
N LEU A 518 7.17 9.64 -12.72
CA LEU A 518 8.30 10.51 -12.44
C LEU A 518 8.31 10.83 -10.95
N LYS A 519 9.43 10.57 -10.26
CA LYS A 519 9.66 11.02 -8.88
C LYS A 519 10.80 12.04 -8.87
N ALA A 520 10.63 13.13 -8.13
CA ALA A 520 11.68 14.08 -7.83
C ALA A 520 11.71 14.35 -6.32
N VAL A 521 12.90 14.32 -5.73
CA VAL A 521 13.14 14.62 -4.31
C VAL A 521 14.24 15.66 -4.21
N GLY A 522 13.99 16.72 -3.46
CA GLY A 522 14.99 17.70 -3.04
C GLY A 522 15.12 17.69 -1.51
N SER A 523 16.33 17.84 -1.00
CA SER A 523 16.63 17.87 0.43
C SER A 523 17.65 18.96 0.71
N PHE A 524 17.23 19.98 1.45
CA PHE A 524 18.10 20.99 2.05
C PHE A 524 18.42 20.59 3.50
N SER A 525 19.71 20.47 3.84
CA SER A 525 20.20 20.33 5.23
C SER A 525 20.05 21.63 6.02
N SER A 526 20.21 22.78 5.36
CA SER A 526 20.07 24.14 5.88
C SER A 526 19.36 25.01 4.85
N LEU A 527 18.63 26.04 5.30
CA LEU A 527 18.04 27.07 4.44
C LEU A 527 18.93 28.33 4.34
N ASP A 528 20.20 28.22 4.74
CA ASP A 528 21.21 29.13 4.26
C ASP A 528 21.48 28.87 2.77
N PHE A 529 21.36 29.91 1.96
CA PHE A 529 21.48 29.85 0.51
C PHE A 529 22.86 30.33 0.02
N ASP A 530 23.70 30.89 0.89
CA ASP A 530 25.05 31.30 0.50
C ASP A 530 25.95 30.06 0.26
N ASN A 531 25.68 28.95 0.96
CA ASN A 531 26.29 27.63 0.78
C ASN A 531 25.32 26.60 0.14
N ILE A 532 24.52 27.03 -0.86
CA ILE A 532 23.44 26.18 -1.42
C ILE A 532 23.93 24.85 -2.03
N ASP A 533 25.12 24.84 -2.63
CA ASP A 533 25.67 23.64 -3.29
C ASP A 533 26.00 22.55 -2.25
N ASP A 534 26.54 22.92 -1.09
CA ASP A 534 26.79 21.97 0.00
C ASP A 534 25.52 21.61 0.80
N ASN A 535 24.53 22.50 0.83
CA ASN A 535 23.29 22.25 1.53
C ASN A 535 22.22 21.48 0.72
N LEU A 536 22.33 21.38 -0.61
CA LEU A 536 21.36 20.72 -1.47
C LEU A 536 21.78 19.29 -1.86
N ARG A 537 20.91 18.31 -1.58
CA ARG A 537 20.89 17.00 -2.25
C ARG A 537 19.63 16.88 -3.12
N ALA A 538 19.75 16.36 -4.35
CA ALA A 538 18.60 16.20 -5.26
C ALA A 538 18.62 14.88 -6.02
N ARG A 539 17.43 14.33 -6.31
CA ARG A 539 17.24 13.10 -7.09
C ARG A 539 16.00 13.18 -7.95
N ILE A 540 16.11 12.86 -9.23
CA ILE A 540 15.02 12.81 -10.22
C ILE A 540 15.07 11.45 -10.91
N GLU A 541 13.98 10.69 -10.87
CA GLU A 541 13.88 9.34 -11.43
C GLU A 541 12.60 9.19 -12.27
N LEU A 542 12.75 9.00 -13.58
CA LEU A 542 11.67 8.61 -14.48
C LEU A 542 11.66 7.08 -14.62
N GLN A 543 10.64 6.45 -14.05
CA GLN A 543 10.42 5.00 -14.05
C GLN A 543 9.42 4.60 -15.16
N GLN A 544 9.75 3.52 -15.88
CA GLN A 544 8.97 2.95 -16.97
C GLN A 544 8.91 1.42 -16.87
N LYS A 545 7.71 0.87 -16.65
CA LYS A 545 7.45 -0.58 -16.63
C LYS A 545 7.25 -1.13 -18.04
N ILE A 546 7.96 -2.20 -18.38
CA ILE A 546 8.07 -2.79 -19.74
C ILE A 546 7.77 -4.29 -19.69
N GLY A 547 7.22 -4.87 -20.77
CA GLY A 547 6.90 -6.31 -20.84
C GLY A 547 5.54 -6.67 -20.24
N ASP A 548 5.46 -7.82 -19.58
CA ASP A 548 4.26 -8.32 -18.89
C ASP A 548 3.76 -7.32 -17.83
N LEU A 549 2.45 -7.26 -17.60
CA LEU A 549 1.85 -6.43 -16.56
C LEU A 549 2.01 -7.06 -15.17
N ASN A 550 2.08 -8.39 -15.09
CA ASN A 550 2.15 -9.15 -13.83
C ASN A 550 3.58 -9.25 -13.28
N ASN A 551 4.58 -9.26 -14.16
CA ASN A 551 6.00 -9.40 -13.81
C ASN A 551 6.87 -8.52 -14.74
N PRO A 552 6.76 -7.18 -14.64
CA PRO A 552 7.38 -6.25 -15.58
C PRO A 552 8.90 -6.13 -15.38
N TYR A 553 9.58 -5.77 -16.47
CA TYR A 553 10.89 -5.13 -16.43
C TYR A 553 10.75 -3.68 -15.95
N ASP A 554 11.74 -3.19 -15.23
CA ASP A 554 11.75 -1.86 -14.64
C ASP A 554 12.90 -1.03 -15.23
N LEU A 555 12.58 -0.07 -16.11
CA LEU A 555 13.55 0.84 -16.73
C LEU A 555 13.47 2.21 -16.06
N ARG A 556 14.58 2.66 -15.49
CA ARG A 556 14.70 3.93 -14.76
C ARG A 556 15.71 4.83 -15.44
N PHE A 557 15.34 6.09 -15.66
CA PHE A 557 16.26 7.16 -16.04
C PHE A 557 16.45 8.08 -14.84
N GLY A 558 17.67 8.16 -14.32
CA GLY A 558 18.00 8.89 -13.10
C GLY A 558 18.92 10.08 -13.35
N TYR A 559 18.72 11.14 -12.58
CA TYR A 559 19.67 12.22 -12.33
C TYR A 559 19.76 12.44 -10.81
N ASN A 560 20.97 12.41 -10.23
CA ASN A 560 21.19 12.66 -8.81
C ASN A 560 22.35 13.64 -8.60
N TYR A 561 22.18 14.56 -7.65
CA TYR A 561 23.16 15.57 -7.23
C TYR A 561 23.43 15.45 -5.73
N ARG A 562 24.72 15.40 -5.36
CA ARG A 562 25.26 15.10 -4.03
C ARG A 562 24.54 13.93 -3.34
N GLU A 563 24.35 12.82 -4.05
CA GLU A 563 23.68 11.63 -3.51
C GLU A 563 24.57 10.92 -2.48
N ARG A 564 24.07 10.83 -1.24
CA ARG A 564 24.73 10.15 -0.12
C ARG A 564 24.48 8.64 -0.21
N ILE A 565 25.47 7.89 -0.70
CA ILE A 565 25.43 6.43 -0.84
C ILE A 565 26.08 5.79 0.38
N PHE A 566 25.34 4.94 1.10
CA PHE A 566 25.96 4.08 2.11
C PHE A 566 26.71 2.92 1.45
N ASN A 567 27.93 2.68 1.90
CA ASN A 567 28.84 1.76 1.25
C ASN A 567 29.68 0.95 2.26
N GLY A 568 29.27 -0.30 2.54
CA GLY A 568 30.12 -1.29 3.19
C GLY A 568 30.76 -0.83 4.50
N SER A 569 32.01 -1.26 4.77
CA SER A 569 32.79 -0.70 5.87
C SER A 569 33.33 0.73 5.59
N LEU A 570 33.42 1.15 4.33
CA LEU A 570 33.77 2.53 3.96
C LEU A 570 32.84 3.57 4.59
N GLY A 571 31.58 3.22 4.86
CA GLY A 571 30.57 4.13 5.39
C GLY A 571 29.87 4.94 4.28
N PHE A 572 29.41 6.15 4.60
CA PHE A 572 28.78 7.01 3.60
C PHE A 572 29.80 7.64 2.64
N ARG A 573 29.47 7.72 1.34
CA ARG A 573 30.21 8.47 0.32
C ARG A 573 29.23 9.30 -0.52
N THR A 574 29.60 10.55 -0.82
CA THR A 574 28.83 11.42 -1.70
C THR A 574 29.23 11.18 -3.16
N VAL A 575 28.25 10.95 -4.03
CA VAL A 575 28.40 11.08 -5.49
C VAL A 575 27.96 12.48 -5.88
N ASN A 576 28.87 13.30 -6.40
CA ASN A 576 28.61 14.71 -6.66
C ASN A 576 27.52 14.89 -7.73
N ASN A 577 27.64 14.15 -8.82
CA ASN A 577 26.69 14.17 -9.92
C ASN A 577 26.59 12.77 -10.55
N SER A 578 25.39 12.35 -10.93
CA SER A 578 25.21 11.14 -11.73
C SER A 578 23.98 11.23 -12.62
N ILE A 579 24.12 10.83 -13.88
CA ILE A 579 23.01 10.73 -14.84
C ILE A 579 23.09 9.42 -15.61
N GLY A 580 21.96 8.72 -15.78
CA GLY A 580 22.00 7.45 -16.49
C GLY A 580 20.69 6.70 -16.60
N ALA A 581 20.77 5.51 -17.21
CA ALA A 581 19.68 4.56 -17.35
C ALA A 581 20.00 3.23 -16.67
N THR A 582 19.03 2.64 -15.98
CA THR A 582 19.13 1.35 -15.30
C THR A 582 17.93 0.49 -15.63
N LEU A 583 18.15 -0.71 -16.16
CA LEU A 583 17.15 -1.73 -16.44
C LEU A 583 17.29 -2.86 -15.42
N VAL A 584 16.23 -3.16 -14.68
CA VAL A 584 16.15 -4.28 -13.74
C VAL A 584 15.15 -5.31 -14.28
N SER A 585 15.49 -6.59 -14.19
CA SER A 585 14.61 -7.69 -14.58
C SER A 585 13.54 -7.97 -13.51
N PRO A 586 12.40 -8.55 -13.90
CA PRO A 586 11.56 -9.29 -12.94
C PRO A 586 12.33 -10.45 -12.29
N THR A 587 11.75 -11.05 -11.24
CA THR A 587 12.17 -12.36 -10.75
C THR A 587 11.73 -13.44 -11.75
N ILE A 588 12.68 -14.20 -12.28
CA ILE A 588 12.47 -15.22 -13.33
C ILE A 588 12.72 -16.62 -12.74
N PRO A 589 11.68 -17.43 -12.48
CA PRO A 589 11.86 -18.80 -12.00
C PRO A 589 12.43 -19.69 -13.10
N LEU A 590 13.53 -20.40 -12.82
CA LEU A 590 14.21 -21.27 -13.78
C LEU A 590 13.51 -22.63 -13.89
N GLY A 591 12.32 -22.61 -14.46
CA GLY A 591 11.41 -23.76 -14.55
C GLY A 591 11.07 -24.33 -13.17
N ASN A 592 10.83 -25.63 -13.10
CA ASN A 592 10.44 -26.31 -11.85
C ASN A 592 11.62 -26.57 -10.89
N THR A 593 12.76 -25.89 -11.06
CA THR A 593 13.94 -26.11 -10.20
C THR A 593 13.77 -25.52 -8.80
N GLY A 594 13.03 -24.42 -8.66
CA GLY A 594 13.04 -23.59 -7.45
C GLY A 594 14.27 -22.69 -7.33
N ILE A 595 14.98 -22.44 -8.44
CA ILE A 595 16.02 -21.41 -8.53
C ILE A 595 15.41 -20.19 -9.22
N ASN A 596 15.59 -19.00 -8.61
CA ASN A 596 15.14 -17.73 -9.14
C ASN A 596 16.34 -16.97 -9.73
N LEU A 597 16.17 -16.42 -10.95
CA LEU A 597 17.11 -15.52 -11.61
C LEU A 597 16.60 -14.07 -11.52
N SER A 598 17.49 -13.13 -11.24
CA SER A 598 17.29 -11.71 -11.55
C SER A 598 18.56 -11.12 -12.15
N TYR A 599 18.43 -10.06 -12.94
CA TYR A 599 19.57 -9.35 -13.53
C TYR A 599 19.31 -7.85 -13.66
N GLN A 600 20.39 -7.08 -13.76
CA GLN A 600 20.39 -5.63 -13.94
C GLN A 600 21.42 -5.25 -15.00
N ALA A 601 21.13 -4.22 -15.78
CA ALA A 601 22.10 -3.55 -16.64
C ALA A 601 21.94 -2.03 -16.52
N SER A 602 23.03 -1.28 -16.43
CA SER A 602 23.00 0.18 -16.38
C SER A 602 24.14 0.84 -17.15
N ILE A 603 23.88 2.07 -17.60
CA ILE A 603 24.85 3.00 -18.15
C ILE A 603 24.67 4.33 -17.41
N GLN A 604 25.73 4.84 -16.79
CA GLN A 604 25.70 6.01 -15.92
C GLN A 604 26.97 6.83 -16.12
N HIS A 605 26.82 8.13 -16.35
CA HIS A 605 27.88 9.14 -16.34
C HIS A 605 27.92 9.71 -14.92
N ILE A 606 29.09 9.67 -14.28
CA ILE A 606 29.22 9.82 -12.83
C ILE A 606 30.44 10.69 -12.51
N GLU A 607 30.22 11.71 -11.70
CA GLU A 607 31.24 12.54 -11.08
C GLU A 607 31.30 12.23 -9.59
N ALA A 608 32.42 11.67 -9.12
CA ALA A 608 32.61 11.26 -7.73
C ALA A 608 34.10 11.17 -7.35
N SER A 609 34.37 11.10 -6.05
CA SER A 609 35.73 11.13 -5.52
C SER A 609 36.53 9.87 -5.87
N THR A 610 37.80 10.07 -6.26
CA THR A 610 38.82 9.03 -6.42
C THR A 610 40.08 9.38 -5.64
N ASP A 611 40.86 8.37 -5.26
CA ASP A 611 42.19 8.51 -4.65
C ASP A 611 43.33 8.34 -5.67
N ARG A 612 43.01 7.96 -6.92
CA ARG A 612 43.98 7.64 -7.98
C ARG A 612 44.58 8.90 -8.59
N PRO A 613 45.86 9.25 -8.32
CA PRO A 613 46.43 10.53 -8.74
C PRO A 613 46.52 10.68 -10.27
N GLU A 614 46.62 9.57 -11.00
CA GLU A 614 46.68 9.52 -12.47
C GLU A 614 45.35 9.86 -13.17
N LEU A 615 44.23 9.86 -12.44
CA LEU A 615 42.91 10.28 -12.93
C LEU A 615 42.60 11.75 -12.61
N LEU A 616 43.48 12.41 -11.86
CA LEU A 616 43.25 13.71 -11.25
C LEU A 616 44.17 14.78 -11.87
N LYS A 617 43.73 16.04 -11.83
CA LYS A 617 44.52 17.17 -12.36
C LYS A 617 45.73 17.45 -11.44
N PRO A 618 46.88 17.94 -11.96
CA PRO A 618 48.05 18.24 -11.13
C PRO A 618 47.84 19.42 -10.15
N ASP A 619 46.89 20.30 -10.47
CA ASP A 619 46.48 21.48 -9.69
C ASP A 619 44.95 21.48 -9.66
N ARG A 620 44.36 21.47 -8.46
CA ARG A 620 42.93 21.18 -8.22
C ARG A 620 42.51 21.47 -6.78
N GLU A 621 41.23 21.80 -6.64
CA GLU A 621 40.57 22.09 -5.36
C GLU A 621 39.93 20.83 -4.73
N ASP A 622 39.63 19.81 -5.56
CA ASP A 622 38.90 18.59 -5.16
C ASP A 622 39.61 17.28 -5.57
N ASN A 623 39.01 16.13 -5.19
CA ASN A 623 39.41 14.76 -5.55
C ASN A 623 38.44 14.12 -6.58
N LEU A 624 37.68 14.90 -7.36
CA LEU A 624 36.64 14.40 -8.26
C LEU A 624 37.20 13.95 -9.61
N VAL A 625 36.61 12.88 -10.15
CA VAL A 625 36.77 12.46 -11.54
C VAL A 625 35.39 12.21 -12.16
N ASP A 626 35.26 12.41 -13.47
CA ASP A 626 34.07 12.06 -14.25
C ASP A 626 34.38 10.84 -15.15
N LEU A 627 33.58 9.78 -15.02
CA LEU A 627 33.64 8.59 -15.86
C LEU A 627 32.23 8.07 -16.22
N THR A 628 32.08 7.52 -17.42
CA THR A 628 30.93 6.69 -17.77
C THR A 628 31.17 5.26 -17.31
N ARG A 629 30.33 4.78 -16.39
CA ARG A 629 30.23 3.39 -15.91
C ARG A 629 29.17 2.63 -16.69
N TYR A 630 29.56 1.50 -17.28
CA TYR A 630 28.68 0.46 -17.80
C TYR A 630 28.69 -0.69 -16.79
N GLN A 631 27.53 -1.10 -16.27
CA GLN A 631 27.45 -2.17 -15.28
C GLN A 631 26.44 -3.24 -15.69
N GLY A 632 26.82 -4.50 -15.55
CA GLY A 632 25.92 -5.65 -15.61
C GLY A 632 25.97 -6.44 -14.31
N ALA A 633 24.84 -6.94 -13.83
CA ALA A 633 24.75 -7.82 -12.67
C ALA A 633 23.73 -8.94 -12.92
N ALA A 634 23.99 -10.13 -12.39
CA ALA A 634 23.08 -11.27 -12.44
C ALA A 634 23.16 -12.09 -11.16
N SER A 635 22.00 -12.48 -10.63
CA SER A 635 21.87 -13.23 -9.39
C SER A 635 21.01 -14.47 -9.56
N LEU A 636 21.50 -15.59 -9.03
CA LEU A 636 20.77 -16.83 -8.86
C LEU A 636 20.53 -17.06 -7.37
N SER A 637 19.29 -17.32 -6.96
CA SER A 637 18.95 -17.59 -5.57
C SER A 637 18.03 -18.80 -5.41
N ARG A 638 18.11 -19.46 -4.25
CA ARG A 638 17.28 -20.61 -3.90
C ARG A 638 17.00 -20.66 -2.40
N GLY A 639 15.73 -20.82 -2.06
CA GLY A 639 15.29 -21.20 -0.71
C GLY A 639 15.15 -22.72 -0.55
N PHE A 640 15.40 -23.21 0.66
CA PHE A 640 15.12 -24.57 1.10
C PHE A 640 14.41 -24.50 2.46
N MET A 641 13.12 -24.83 2.51
CA MET A 641 12.41 -24.97 3.78
C MET A 641 12.93 -26.23 4.49
N LEU A 642 13.67 -26.07 5.58
CA LEU A 642 14.24 -27.18 6.35
C LEU A 642 13.22 -27.77 7.33
N TRP A 643 12.39 -26.91 7.91
CA TRP A 643 11.34 -27.29 8.86
C TRP A 643 10.24 -26.24 8.91
N GLN A 644 9.00 -26.67 9.11
CA GLN A 644 7.84 -25.79 9.29
C GLN A 644 6.91 -26.39 10.35
N GLY A 645 6.56 -25.59 11.36
CA GLY A 645 5.61 -25.93 12.41
C GLY A 645 4.17 -25.56 12.05
N GLN A 646 3.26 -25.78 12.99
CA GLN A 646 1.88 -25.29 12.90
C GLN A 646 1.74 -23.97 13.67
N ALA A 647 0.97 -23.02 13.14
CA ALA A 647 0.57 -21.82 13.85
C ALA A 647 -0.56 -22.12 14.85
N LEU A 648 -0.73 -21.26 15.85
CA LEU A 648 -1.89 -21.33 16.76
C LEU A 648 -3.19 -20.84 16.07
N PRO A 649 -4.37 -21.25 16.57
CA PRO A 649 -5.65 -20.71 16.09
C PRO A 649 -5.72 -19.17 16.22
N PRO A 650 -6.39 -18.47 15.28
CA PRO A 650 -6.50 -17.02 15.29
C PRO A 650 -7.55 -16.52 16.32
N THR A 651 -7.27 -16.71 17.61
CA THR A 651 -8.06 -16.21 18.74
C THR A 651 -7.20 -15.34 19.66
N PRO A 652 -7.76 -14.38 20.42
CA PRO A 652 -6.99 -13.40 21.18
C PRO A 652 -6.25 -14.00 22.39
N GLU A 653 -6.62 -15.19 22.86
CA GLU A 653 -5.89 -15.94 23.90
C GLU A 653 -4.71 -16.74 23.33
N ALA A 654 -4.75 -17.05 22.03
CA ALA A 654 -3.82 -17.94 21.35
C ALA A 654 -3.00 -17.18 20.28
N GLY A 655 -3.28 -17.41 18.99
CA GLY A 655 -2.47 -16.90 17.89
C GLY A 655 -2.52 -15.39 17.68
N LEU A 656 -3.49 -14.68 18.27
CA LEU A 656 -3.65 -13.23 18.12
C LEU A 656 -3.34 -12.44 19.40
N ARG A 657 -2.61 -13.02 20.36
CA ARG A 657 -2.44 -12.41 21.69
C ARG A 657 -1.49 -11.19 21.72
N TYR A 658 -0.43 -11.22 20.92
CA TYR A 658 0.59 -10.16 20.84
C TYR A 658 0.89 -9.75 19.38
N THR A 659 0.09 -10.21 18.43
CA THR A 659 0.36 -10.11 16.98
C THR A 659 -0.95 -10.07 16.19
N PRO A 660 -1.04 -9.31 15.09
CA PRO A 660 -2.21 -9.33 14.20
C PRO A 660 -2.36 -10.64 13.42
N THR A 661 -1.26 -11.36 13.17
CA THR A 661 -1.26 -12.66 12.46
C THR A 661 -0.65 -13.76 13.33
N PRO A 662 -1.17 -15.00 13.34
CA PRO A 662 -0.59 -16.10 14.09
C PRO A 662 0.83 -16.44 13.63
N VAL A 663 1.79 -16.44 14.55
CA VAL A 663 3.18 -16.83 14.24
C VAL A 663 3.22 -18.33 13.90
N GLN A 664 3.73 -18.65 12.71
CA GLN A 664 4.08 -20.02 12.33
C GLN A 664 5.58 -20.24 12.57
N PRO A 665 6.01 -21.16 13.43
CA PRO A 665 7.42 -21.55 13.54
C PRO A 665 7.95 -22.10 12.22
N TYR A 666 9.16 -21.74 11.80
CA TYR A 666 9.84 -22.33 10.63
C TYR A 666 11.36 -22.15 10.67
N LEU A 667 12.06 -22.89 9.81
CA LEU A 667 13.50 -22.80 9.56
C LEU A 667 13.77 -22.97 8.07
N GLN A 668 14.50 -22.03 7.48
CA GLN A 668 14.82 -21.96 6.05
C GLN A 668 16.31 -21.74 5.84
N LEU A 669 16.92 -22.52 4.94
CA LEU A 669 18.23 -22.25 4.38
C LEU A 669 18.04 -21.45 3.08
N THR A 670 18.87 -20.44 2.86
CA THR A 670 18.98 -19.72 1.58
C THR A 670 20.38 -19.89 1.01
N ALA A 671 20.47 -20.00 -0.31
CA ALA A 671 21.73 -19.98 -1.04
C ALA A 671 21.61 -19.01 -2.22
N GLY A 672 22.68 -18.28 -2.51
CA GLY A 672 22.72 -17.31 -3.61
C GLY A 672 24.10 -17.21 -4.24
N VAL A 673 24.14 -16.86 -5.52
CA VAL A 673 25.35 -16.49 -6.26
C VAL A 673 25.03 -15.25 -7.10
N THR A 674 25.82 -14.19 -6.92
CA THR A 674 25.68 -12.89 -7.59
C THR A 674 26.96 -12.57 -8.33
N GLY A 675 26.89 -12.41 -9.65
CA GLY A 675 27.99 -11.87 -10.47
C GLY A 675 27.73 -10.40 -10.83
N VAL A 676 28.77 -9.56 -10.78
CA VAL A 676 28.73 -8.15 -11.21
C VAL A 676 29.95 -7.88 -12.10
N ALA A 677 29.78 -7.03 -13.12
CA ALA A 677 30.88 -6.49 -13.90
C ALA A 677 30.62 -5.00 -14.19
N SER A 678 31.46 -4.13 -13.63
CA SER A 678 31.56 -2.72 -14.00
C SER A 678 32.70 -2.51 -15.00
N TYR A 679 32.49 -1.64 -16.00
CA TYR A 679 33.50 -1.14 -16.92
C TYR A 679 33.41 0.39 -16.98
N TYR A 680 34.55 1.08 -17.02
CA TYR A 680 34.63 2.54 -16.91
C TYR A 680 35.26 3.15 -18.18
N SER A 681 34.92 4.39 -18.51
CA SER A 681 35.32 5.05 -19.76
C SER A 681 36.83 5.34 -19.91
N ASN A 682 37.59 5.24 -18.82
CA ASN A 682 39.07 5.28 -18.82
C ASN A 682 39.72 3.92 -19.15
N GLY A 683 38.95 2.84 -19.22
CA GLY A 683 39.43 1.47 -19.47
C GLY A 683 39.52 0.58 -18.22
N ASP A 684 39.29 1.11 -17.01
CA ASP A 684 39.19 0.28 -15.79
C ASP A 684 38.01 -0.70 -15.88
N SER A 685 38.10 -1.80 -15.13
CA SER A 685 36.96 -2.68 -14.88
C SER A 685 37.01 -3.27 -13.49
N GLN A 686 35.84 -3.57 -12.93
CA GLN A 686 35.70 -4.30 -11.67
C GLN A 686 34.68 -5.43 -11.85
N PRO A 687 35.14 -6.65 -12.18
CA PRO A 687 34.35 -7.86 -12.07
C PRO A 687 34.35 -8.36 -10.62
N SER A 688 33.21 -8.86 -10.14
CA SER A 688 33.11 -9.59 -8.88
C SER A 688 32.11 -10.75 -8.95
N LEU A 689 32.30 -11.73 -8.08
CA LEU A 689 31.42 -12.88 -7.92
C LEU A 689 31.28 -13.20 -6.43
N THR A 690 30.06 -13.11 -5.91
CA THR A 690 29.75 -13.34 -4.49
C THR A 690 28.87 -14.57 -4.33
N GLY A 691 29.32 -15.54 -3.53
CA GLY A 691 28.51 -16.64 -3.04
C GLY A 691 28.01 -16.37 -1.63
N SER A 692 26.73 -16.60 -1.37
CA SER A 692 26.09 -16.37 -0.07
C SER A 692 25.34 -17.61 0.40
N ILE A 693 25.44 -17.91 1.69
CA ILE A 693 24.65 -18.94 2.37
C ILE A 693 24.04 -18.37 3.66
N GLY A 694 22.74 -18.54 3.83
CA GLY A 694 21.99 -18.01 4.97
C GLY A 694 21.11 -19.06 5.63
N LEU A 695 20.89 -18.90 6.92
CA LEU A 695 19.94 -19.64 7.74
C LEU A 695 19.06 -18.64 8.48
N LEU A 696 17.75 -18.72 8.27
CA LEU A 696 16.78 -17.83 8.90
C LEU A 696 15.54 -18.59 9.37
N GLY A 697 14.86 -18.08 10.37
CA GLY A 697 13.67 -18.74 10.90
C GLY A 697 13.08 -18.03 12.11
N GLN A 698 12.00 -18.61 12.63
CA GLN A 698 11.38 -18.17 13.87
C GLN A 698 10.87 -19.38 14.67
N LEU A 699 11.05 -19.31 15.99
CA LEU A 699 10.70 -20.34 16.95
C LEU A 699 9.67 -19.82 17.95
N GLY A 700 8.77 -20.68 18.39
CA GLY A 700 7.68 -20.31 19.29
C GLY A 700 6.51 -19.59 18.59
N HIS A 701 5.46 -19.29 19.36
CA HIS A 701 4.18 -18.81 18.84
C HIS A 701 3.85 -17.36 19.20
N PHE A 702 4.71 -16.70 19.97
CA PHE A 702 4.49 -15.34 20.50
C PHE A 702 3.11 -15.18 21.18
N SER A 703 2.80 -16.13 22.07
CA SER A 703 1.49 -16.26 22.70
C SER A 703 1.57 -16.52 24.22
N ARG A 704 2.62 -17.21 24.69
CA ARG A 704 2.91 -17.32 26.12
C ARG A 704 3.64 -16.06 26.61
N PRO A 705 3.60 -15.72 27.91
CA PRO A 705 4.07 -14.42 28.39
C PRO A 705 5.61 -14.29 28.55
N PHE A 706 6.41 -15.31 28.25
CA PHE A 706 7.87 -15.27 28.47
C PHE A 706 8.60 -16.23 27.53
N LEU A 707 9.64 -15.75 26.84
CA LEU A 707 10.54 -16.50 25.95
C LEU A 707 9.87 -17.46 24.94
N ASP A 708 8.68 -17.11 24.44
CA ASP A 708 7.86 -17.89 23.50
C ASP A 708 7.93 -17.37 22.06
N TYR A 709 8.91 -16.50 21.77
CA TYR A 709 9.26 -16.10 20.42
C TYR A 709 10.76 -15.78 20.31
N THR A 710 11.42 -16.44 19.35
CA THR A 710 12.79 -16.12 18.91
C THR A 710 12.82 -16.11 17.39
N GLY A 711 12.88 -14.94 16.77
CA GLY A 711 13.18 -14.79 15.35
C GLY A 711 14.69 -14.60 15.14
N PHE A 712 15.26 -15.17 14.08
CA PHE A 712 16.69 -15.01 13.79
C PHE A 712 17.03 -15.12 12.30
N ASN A 713 18.18 -14.55 11.93
CA ASN A 713 18.86 -14.78 10.66
C ASN A 713 20.38 -14.79 10.87
N VAL A 714 21.10 -15.57 10.07
CA VAL A 714 22.57 -15.51 9.93
C VAL A 714 22.89 -15.77 8.46
N THR A 715 23.64 -14.90 7.82
CA THR A 715 24.08 -15.01 6.41
C THR A 715 25.57 -14.74 6.31
N TYR A 716 26.32 -15.69 5.76
CA TYR A 716 27.72 -15.53 5.39
C TYR A 716 27.82 -15.34 3.87
N SER A 717 28.62 -14.36 3.46
CA SER A 717 28.91 -14.08 2.05
C SER A 717 30.42 -14.04 1.82
N GLN A 718 30.88 -14.69 0.75
CA GLN A 718 32.25 -14.63 0.24
C GLN A 718 32.22 -14.10 -1.20
N GLY A 719 32.77 -12.91 -1.39
CA GLY A 719 33.07 -12.33 -2.69
C GLY A 719 34.49 -12.65 -3.15
N ILE A 720 34.68 -12.72 -4.46
CA ILE A 720 35.97 -12.56 -5.15
C ILE A 720 35.85 -11.39 -6.14
N ARG A 721 36.96 -10.67 -6.38
CA ARG A 721 37.04 -9.53 -7.31
C ARG A 721 38.26 -9.62 -8.23
N GLY A 722 38.17 -8.93 -9.37
CA GLY A 722 39.32 -8.42 -10.09
C GLY A 722 39.81 -7.09 -9.51
N ASP A 723 40.22 -6.17 -10.36
CA ASP A 723 40.73 -4.85 -9.97
C ASP A 723 39.66 -3.98 -9.28
N ALA A 724 40.11 -3.01 -8.48
CA ALA A 724 39.24 -2.09 -7.76
C ALA A 724 38.72 -0.96 -8.67
N SER A 725 37.45 -0.56 -8.53
CA SER A 725 36.90 0.62 -9.23
C SER A 725 37.76 1.88 -9.04
N PRO A 726 37.85 2.75 -10.07
CA PRO A 726 38.43 4.08 -9.91
C PRO A 726 37.75 4.91 -8.81
N PHE A 727 36.43 4.88 -8.67
CA PHE A 727 35.73 5.68 -7.66
C PHE A 727 35.73 5.04 -6.27
N LEU A 728 35.69 5.85 -5.22
CA LEU A 728 35.61 5.39 -3.84
C LEU A 728 34.24 4.81 -3.44
N PHE A 729 33.15 5.21 -4.11
CA PHE A 729 31.79 4.80 -3.72
C PHE A 729 31.34 3.43 -4.29
N ASP A 730 32.05 2.85 -5.26
CA ASP A 730 31.62 1.62 -5.97
C ASP A 730 32.73 0.59 -6.26
N ARG A 731 33.81 0.59 -5.46
CA ARG A 731 34.77 -0.53 -5.39
C ARG A 731 34.10 -1.88 -4.99
N PHE A 732 34.88 -2.89 -4.64
CA PHE A 732 34.34 -4.11 -4.01
C PHE A 732 35.41 -4.66 -3.08
N ALA A 733 35.19 -4.64 -1.76
CA ALA A 733 36.26 -4.96 -0.82
C ALA A 733 35.81 -5.48 0.56
N ASP A 734 34.53 -5.36 0.97
CA ASP A 734 33.99 -6.30 1.96
C ASP A 734 33.86 -7.67 1.27
N THR A 735 34.99 -8.35 1.11
CA THR A 735 35.06 -9.63 0.40
C THR A 735 34.55 -10.78 1.25
N GLN A 736 34.47 -10.58 2.57
CA GLN A 736 33.86 -11.51 3.51
C GLN A 736 32.89 -10.75 4.42
N THR A 737 31.62 -11.13 4.41
CA THR A 737 30.58 -10.45 5.21
C THR A 737 29.82 -11.46 6.06
N LEU A 738 29.61 -11.12 7.32
CA LEU A 738 28.71 -11.83 8.22
C LEU A 738 27.58 -10.90 8.68
N SER A 739 26.39 -11.11 8.12
CA SER A 739 25.17 -10.44 8.56
C SER A 739 24.37 -11.39 9.45
N TRP A 740 23.89 -10.91 10.60
CA TRP A 740 23.11 -11.72 11.54
C TRP A 740 22.11 -10.87 12.29
N GLY A 741 21.06 -11.49 12.83
CA GLY A 741 20.12 -10.82 13.71
C GLY A 741 19.34 -11.80 14.56
N ILE A 742 18.95 -11.33 15.74
CA ILE A 742 18.11 -12.06 16.69
C ILE A 742 17.06 -11.11 17.26
N THR A 743 15.83 -11.57 17.38
CA THR A 743 14.70 -10.87 18.00
C THR A 743 14.07 -11.79 19.03
N GLN A 744 14.15 -11.41 20.29
CA GLN A 744 13.67 -12.20 21.43
C GLN A 744 12.47 -11.52 22.08
N GLN A 745 11.37 -12.26 22.28
CA GLN A 745 10.35 -11.83 23.25
C GLN A 745 10.96 -11.86 24.64
N VAL A 746 10.95 -10.71 25.32
CA VAL A 746 11.41 -10.58 26.70
C VAL A 746 10.26 -10.94 27.64
N TYR A 747 9.13 -10.22 27.57
CA TYR A 747 7.94 -10.48 28.39
C TYR A 747 6.67 -9.94 27.73
N GLY A 748 5.63 -10.77 27.66
CA GLY A 748 4.34 -10.45 27.07
C GLY A 748 4.47 -9.85 25.66
N PRO A 749 3.94 -8.65 25.40
CA PRO A 749 4.02 -7.98 24.09
C PRO A 749 5.43 -7.45 23.74
N LEU A 750 6.38 -7.41 24.68
CA LEU A 750 7.69 -6.78 24.49
C LEU A 750 8.69 -7.75 23.82
N ARG A 751 9.21 -7.32 22.66
CA ARG A 751 10.36 -7.92 21.98
C ARG A 751 11.53 -6.93 21.98
N VAL A 752 12.75 -7.47 22.02
CA VAL A 752 13.99 -6.72 21.83
C VAL A 752 14.82 -7.46 20.78
N GLY A 753 15.47 -6.73 19.89
CA GLY A 753 16.27 -7.30 18.82
C GLY A 753 17.54 -6.51 18.53
N ILE A 754 18.48 -7.22 17.94
CA ILE A 754 19.70 -6.69 17.34
C ILE A 754 19.86 -7.33 15.96
N GLN A 755 20.23 -6.53 14.96
CA GLN A 755 20.62 -6.99 13.63
C GLN A 755 21.90 -6.28 13.23
N SER A 756 22.98 -7.03 13.05
CA SER A 756 24.33 -6.52 12.79
C SER A 756 24.89 -7.10 11.50
N SER A 757 25.73 -6.34 10.81
CA SER A 757 26.50 -6.79 9.66
C SER A 757 27.94 -6.35 9.81
N LEU A 758 28.88 -7.30 9.67
CA LEU A 758 30.30 -7.08 9.87
C LEU A 758 31.08 -7.47 8.63
N SER A 759 32.11 -6.68 8.31
CA SER A 759 33.12 -7.00 7.31
C SER A 759 34.23 -7.80 7.98
N LEU A 760 34.34 -9.08 7.61
CA LEU A 760 35.36 -9.98 8.16
C LEU A 760 36.72 -9.81 7.47
N SER A 761 36.76 -9.25 6.26
CA SER A 761 38.04 -8.92 5.60
C SER A 761 38.67 -7.67 6.22
N GLU A 762 37.86 -6.66 6.55
CA GLU A 762 38.36 -5.39 7.10
C GLU A 762 38.40 -5.36 8.64
N SER A 763 37.72 -6.32 9.28
CA SER A 763 37.47 -6.35 10.73
C SER A 763 36.66 -5.16 11.26
N GLU A 764 35.78 -4.62 10.43
CA GLU A 764 34.97 -3.42 10.69
C GLU A 764 33.46 -3.73 10.75
N GLU A 765 32.70 -2.92 11.50
CA GLU A 765 31.25 -3.03 11.60
C GLU A 765 30.58 -2.21 10.49
N ILE A 766 29.81 -2.87 9.62
CA ILE A 766 29.11 -2.21 8.50
C ILE A 766 27.86 -1.49 9.02
N SER A 767 27.07 -2.15 9.87
CA SER A 767 25.91 -1.55 10.52
C SER A 767 25.37 -2.43 11.65
N THR A 768 24.81 -1.83 12.71
CA THR A 768 24.00 -2.56 13.70
C THR A 768 22.74 -1.79 14.05
N ASP A 769 21.58 -2.40 13.78
CA ASP A 769 20.28 -1.95 14.29
C ASP A 769 20.01 -2.57 15.66
N TYR A 770 19.81 -1.71 16.66
CA TYR A 770 19.17 -2.07 17.92
C TYR A 770 17.68 -1.69 17.84
N PHE A 771 16.79 -2.57 18.30
CA PHE A 771 15.37 -2.25 18.32
C PHE A 771 14.61 -2.85 19.51
N ILE A 772 13.59 -2.10 19.94
CA ILE A 772 12.65 -2.45 21.00
C ILE A 772 11.25 -2.32 20.42
N GLU A 773 10.44 -3.38 20.57
CA GLU A 773 9.14 -3.49 19.91
C GLU A 773 8.07 -3.94 20.90
N PHE A 774 7.05 -3.12 21.10
CA PHE A 774 5.85 -3.46 21.86
C PHE A 774 4.74 -3.84 20.88
N SER A 775 4.44 -5.13 20.79
CA SER A 775 3.53 -5.69 19.78
C SER A 775 2.21 -6.17 20.39
N ARG A 776 1.10 -5.70 19.82
CA ARG A 776 -0.28 -6.06 20.14
C ARG A 776 -1.02 -6.51 18.87
N ARG A 777 -2.28 -6.96 19.01
CA ARG A 777 -3.07 -7.37 17.85
C ARG A 777 -3.52 -6.17 17.04
N THR A 778 -3.99 -5.11 17.70
CA THR A 778 -4.46 -3.87 17.04
C THR A 778 -3.36 -2.86 16.76
N TYR A 779 -2.24 -2.87 17.49
CA TYR A 779 -1.17 -1.90 17.30
C TYR A 779 0.24 -2.47 17.55
N ASN A 780 1.26 -1.74 17.13
CA ASN A 780 2.65 -2.08 17.32
C ASN A 780 3.48 -0.78 17.44
N ILE A 781 4.35 -0.69 18.44
CA ILE A 781 5.26 0.44 18.65
C ILE A 781 6.70 -0.08 18.54
N LEU A 782 7.44 0.42 17.57
CA LEU A 782 8.83 0.06 17.30
C LEU A 782 9.75 1.26 17.50
N LEU A 783 10.73 1.13 18.39
CA LEU A 783 11.90 2.01 18.46
C LEU A 783 13.09 1.28 17.81
N ARG A 784 13.78 1.94 16.88
CA ARG A 784 15.00 1.47 16.21
C ARG A 784 16.07 2.56 16.27
N TYR A 785 17.31 2.18 16.55
CA TYR A 785 18.48 3.06 16.49
C TYR A 785 19.69 2.31 15.93
N ASN A 786 20.50 2.98 15.14
CA ASN A 786 21.73 2.45 14.57
C ASN A 786 22.89 3.43 14.85
N PRO A 787 23.87 3.06 15.71
CA PRO A 787 24.98 3.95 16.07
C PRO A 787 26.03 4.09 14.96
N VAL A 788 26.19 3.10 14.07
CA VAL A 788 27.18 3.16 12.96
C VAL A 788 26.70 4.12 11.86
N LEU A 789 25.38 4.15 11.62
CA LEU A 789 24.74 4.98 10.61
C LEU A 789 24.15 6.28 11.19
N GLU A 790 24.22 6.47 12.50
CA GLU A 790 23.68 7.64 13.24
C GLU A 790 22.21 7.99 12.89
N ILE A 791 21.38 6.96 12.70
CA ILE A 791 19.95 7.12 12.36
C ILE A 791 19.04 6.46 13.40
N GLY A 792 17.98 7.18 13.77
CA GLY A 792 16.95 6.72 14.71
C GLY A 792 15.55 6.79 14.12
N SER A 793 14.67 5.86 14.51
CA SER A 793 13.25 5.91 14.17
C SER A 793 12.34 5.25 15.22
N ILE A 794 11.31 5.98 15.65
CA ILE A 794 10.10 5.47 16.29
C ILE A 794 9.06 5.17 15.19
N SER A 795 8.20 4.18 15.38
CA SER A 795 7.05 3.91 14.50
C SER A 795 5.88 3.35 15.27
N LEU A 796 4.68 3.83 14.96
CA LEU A 796 3.40 3.30 15.43
C LEU A 796 2.67 2.70 14.23
N ARG A 797 2.36 1.41 14.28
CA ARG A 797 1.44 0.76 13.34
C ARG A 797 0.11 0.51 14.03
N ILE A 798 -0.99 0.72 13.32
CA ILE A 798 -2.33 0.26 13.67
C ILE A 798 -2.70 -0.79 12.63
N ASN A 799 -3.00 -2.01 13.06
CA ASN A 799 -3.27 -3.16 12.17
C ASN A 799 -4.76 -3.21 11.83
N ASP A 800 -5.13 -3.44 10.57
CA ASP A 800 -6.55 -3.56 10.17
C ASP A 800 -7.05 -5.01 10.21
N PHE A 801 -8.34 -5.18 10.47
CA PHE A 801 -9.00 -6.48 10.55
C PHE A 801 -10.30 -6.52 9.74
N ASN A 802 -10.54 -7.64 9.07
CA ASN A 802 -11.83 -8.02 8.52
C ASN A 802 -12.35 -9.25 9.27
N TRP A 803 -13.67 -9.33 9.44
CA TRP A 803 -14.34 -10.45 10.13
C TRP A 803 -15.77 -10.64 9.59
N SER A 804 -16.43 -11.68 10.08
CA SER A 804 -17.84 -12.01 9.86
C SER A 804 -18.51 -12.40 11.18
N GLY A 805 -19.84 -12.36 11.25
CA GLY A 805 -20.57 -12.52 12.51
C GLY A 805 -20.58 -11.27 13.39
N ASN A 806 -21.35 -11.33 14.48
CA ASN A 806 -21.52 -10.22 15.41
C ASN A 806 -20.34 -10.18 16.41
N PRO A 807 -19.59 -9.07 16.51
CA PRO A 807 -18.50 -8.92 17.47
C PRO A 807 -18.98 -8.53 18.89
N GLY A 808 -20.27 -8.22 19.07
CA GLY A 808 -20.85 -7.82 20.35
C GLY A 808 -20.45 -6.42 20.85
N PRO A 809 -20.90 -6.03 22.07
CA PRO A 809 -20.50 -4.79 22.74
C PRO A 809 -19.00 -4.74 23.06
N LEU A 810 -18.44 -3.53 23.23
CA LEU A 810 -17.00 -3.33 23.48
C LEU A 810 -16.56 -3.71 24.89
N ASP A 811 -17.48 -3.77 25.85
CA ASP A 811 -17.19 -4.01 27.27
C ASP A 811 -16.77 -5.45 27.62
N GLY A 812 -16.89 -6.40 26.68
CA GLY A 812 -16.39 -7.77 26.84
C GLY A 812 -17.15 -8.63 27.86
N THR A 813 -18.21 -8.09 28.47
CA THR A 813 -19.08 -8.82 29.38
C THR A 813 -20.18 -9.54 28.61
N ASP A 814 -20.25 -10.87 28.73
CA ASP A 814 -21.43 -11.70 28.36
C ASP A 814 -22.68 -11.42 29.23
N ILE A 815 -22.66 -10.34 30.01
CA ILE A 815 -23.80 -9.81 30.77
C ILE A 815 -24.75 -9.11 29.78
N ARG A 816 -25.44 -9.91 28.97
CA ARG A 816 -26.64 -9.45 28.26
C ARG A 816 -27.64 -8.96 29.31
N PRO A 817 -28.25 -7.76 29.16
CA PRO A 817 -29.26 -7.30 30.10
C PRO A 817 -30.42 -8.29 30.14
N VAL A 818 -30.83 -8.71 31.34
CA VAL A 818 -31.84 -9.78 31.53
C VAL A 818 -33.25 -9.25 31.25
N ILE A 819 -33.56 -9.06 29.97
CA ILE A 819 -34.88 -8.65 29.50
C ILE A 819 -35.81 -9.87 29.61
N ARG A 820 -36.85 -9.76 30.46
CA ARG A 820 -37.87 -10.80 30.73
C ARG A 820 -37.37 -12.12 31.35
N GLY A 821 -36.20 -12.15 31.98
CA GLY A 821 -35.78 -13.28 32.83
C GLY A 821 -35.26 -14.52 32.11
N VAL A 822 -34.93 -14.42 30.81
CA VAL A 822 -34.37 -15.53 30.02
C VAL A 822 -33.13 -15.04 29.28
N THR A 823 -32.01 -15.76 29.41
CA THR A 823 -30.86 -15.60 28.53
C THR A 823 -31.13 -16.23 27.17
N ARG A 824 -31.13 -15.41 26.12
CA ARG A 824 -30.96 -15.80 24.71
C ARG A 824 -29.65 -15.20 24.21
#